data_AF-C7PXJ3-F1
#
_entry.id   AF-C7PXJ3-F1
#
_cell.length_a   1.000
_cell.length_b   1.000
_cell.length_c   1.000
_cell.angle_alpha   90.00
_cell.angle_beta   90.00
_cell.angle_gamma   90.00
#
_symmetry.space_group_name_H-M   'P 1'
#
loop_
_entity.id
_entity.type
_entity.pdbx_description
1 polymer ?
#
loop_
_entity_poly.entity_id
_entity_poly.type
_entity_poly.pdbx_seq_one_letter_code
_entity_poly.pdbx_strand_id
1 'polypeptide(L)'
;MRAPRGGFDVATVRAAQRGDQTALRDLLAEALPLVYNIVGFALHAHADVDDAVQETMVRAVRGLRDVRDPGAFRSWLVAVAIRQIHDHQRASRAVQDRTMPLDEAFAVADPAADFADVTALRLDLTGQRREVAEAATWLDDGNRELLGLWWMTEQGRLDRAELAEALGVPQNQAAVRIQRLKQQLSATRVVVRALRAPERCRGLSDLTSRWDGHRNALWRKRFVGHTRDCEICDGRSHDLVPVEKLLAGLPLAVVPTALAAAVFKAATAASAGGGGGAAGIAHGSHGASSLGHGSSLGHSSAKLLGFLPAKVPAVIAAVAAASAVGVAATAVWANSQTSGALPAPTPIASSTSTSSPNAVAAASPPPTSTTPPTTPSPKPSTPVPSSKPTSPSAHPTPTKTVAPPPRPGVSGPKKGVAAWSAPGFDSALTSSKASWYYDWSPSRMDQLGKAGPEFVPMIWGAKNADSTTLATARSAGTTLLGFNEPDMGSQSNMTVAQALDLWPKLQATGLRLGSPAVAANAATPGGWLDQFMAGAAARGYRVDFITVHWYGSDFRPGPAVDQLRSYLQAIHDRYHLPIWVTEYALISFSGGSQYPAPDQQAAFVTQSAAMLDSLPYVERYAWFGLAASSGSSTGTALFQNGAATPMGVAYEAS
;
A
#
# COMPACT_ATOMS: atom_id res chain seq x y z
N MET A 1 18.13 22.34 22.42
CA MET A 1 16.94 22.49 23.28
C MET A 1 15.96 21.35 22.98
N ARG A 2 15.13 20.91 23.92
CA ARG A 2 14.04 19.95 23.63
C ARG A 2 12.87 20.70 22.96
N ALA A 3 12.22 20.07 21.99
CA ALA A 3 10.95 20.56 21.46
C ALA A 3 9.87 20.61 22.57
N PRO A 4 8.84 21.49 22.46
CA PRO A 4 7.72 21.48 23.40
C PRO A 4 7.02 20.12 23.39
N ARG A 5 6.49 19.72 24.56
CA ARG A 5 5.85 18.41 24.74
C ARG A 5 4.50 18.40 24.02
N GLY A 6 4.28 17.43 23.12
CA GLY A 6 2.99 17.22 22.46
C GLY A 6 1.98 16.54 23.39
N GLY A 7 1.32 17.34 24.22
CA GLY A 7 0.25 16.90 25.10
C GLY A 7 -0.90 17.91 25.10
N PHE A 8 -2.13 17.38 25.06
CA PHE A 8 -3.37 18.15 24.98
C PHE A 8 -3.43 19.26 26.03
N ASP A 9 -3.74 20.48 25.59
CA ASP A 9 -3.88 21.62 26.50
C ASP A 9 -5.09 21.43 27.44
N VAL A 10 -4.84 21.54 28.74
CA VAL A 10 -5.84 21.46 29.81
C VAL A 10 -6.92 22.53 29.69
N ALA A 11 -6.61 23.73 29.17
CA ALA A 11 -7.64 24.76 28.95
C ALA A 11 -8.58 24.38 27.79
N THR A 12 -8.03 23.84 26.70
CA THR A 12 -8.75 23.29 25.54
C THR A 12 -9.62 22.08 25.92
N VAL A 13 -9.09 21.12 26.68
CA VAL A 13 -9.89 19.99 27.23
C VAL A 13 -11.06 20.52 28.07
N ARG A 14 -10.81 21.48 28.97
CA ARG A 14 -11.86 22.10 29.80
C ARG A 14 -12.87 22.93 28.98
N ALA A 15 -12.48 23.51 27.86
CA ALA A 15 -13.38 24.23 26.95
C ALA A 15 -14.30 23.24 26.20
N ALA A 16 -13.72 22.16 25.65
CA ALA A 16 -14.47 21.08 25.01
C ALA A 16 -15.47 20.41 25.99
N GLN A 17 -15.06 20.17 27.24
CA GLN A 17 -15.97 19.68 28.31
C GLN A 17 -17.17 20.62 28.55
N ARG A 18 -16.97 21.95 28.49
CA ARG A 18 -18.04 22.96 28.60
C ARG A 18 -18.91 23.08 27.34
N GLY A 19 -18.62 22.32 26.27
CA GLY A 19 -19.41 22.29 25.04
C GLY A 19 -18.94 23.20 23.91
N ASP A 20 -17.77 23.82 24.03
CA ASP A 20 -17.14 24.57 22.93
C ASP A 20 -16.80 23.61 21.77
N GLN A 21 -17.51 23.76 20.65
CA GLN A 21 -17.33 22.91 19.47
C GLN A 21 -16.00 23.17 18.74
N THR A 22 -15.40 24.35 18.89
CA THR A 22 -14.10 24.68 18.31
C THR A 22 -13.01 23.95 19.09
N ALA A 23 -13.00 24.12 20.42
CA ALA A 23 -12.08 23.40 21.29
C ALA A 23 -12.26 21.87 21.20
N LEU A 24 -13.49 21.38 21.05
CA LEU A 24 -13.75 19.96 20.81
C LEU A 24 -13.18 19.48 19.48
N ARG A 25 -13.41 20.20 18.37
CA ARG A 25 -12.84 19.87 17.05
C ARG A 25 -11.31 19.82 17.11
N ASP A 26 -10.69 20.82 17.72
CA ASP A 26 -9.24 20.97 17.73
C ASP A 26 -8.57 19.93 18.64
N LEU A 27 -9.18 19.61 19.78
CA LEU A 27 -8.80 18.48 20.63
C LEU A 27 -8.89 17.14 19.89
N LEU A 28 -9.97 16.91 19.14
CA LEU A 28 -10.15 15.69 18.35
C LEU A 28 -9.16 15.61 17.18
N ALA A 29 -8.76 16.74 16.60
CA ALA A 29 -7.75 16.80 15.55
C ALA A 29 -6.34 16.41 16.05
N GLU A 30 -5.96 16.81 17.27
CA GLU A 30 -4.72 16.34 17.91
C GLU A 30 -4.82 14.86 18.34
N ALA A 31 -5.99 14.42 18.79
CA ALA A 31 -6.25 13.09 19.31
C ALA A 31 -6.29 12.00 18.23
N LEU A 32 -6.87 12.30 17.07
CA LEU A 32 -7.11 11.32 16.01
C LEU A 32 -5.80 10.65 15.49
N PRO A 33 -4.69 11.37 15.23
CA PRO A 33 -3.41 10.75 14.88
C PRO A 33 -2.73 9.97 16.02
N LEU A 34 -3.20 10.09 17.27
CA LEU A 34 -2.78 9.20 18.36
C LEU A 34 -3.56 7.86 18.27
N VAL A 35 -4.89 7.94 18.24
CA VAL A 35 -5.78 6.78 18.19
C VAL A 35 -5.56 5.94 16.93
N TYR A 36 -5.49 6.56 15.75
CA TYR A 36 -5.28 5.86 14.48
C TYR A 36 -3.98 5.05 14.44
N ASN A 37 -2.91 5.55 15.08
CA ASN A 37 -1.65 4.80 15.18
C ASN A 37 -1.73 3.68 16.22
N ILE A 38 -2.39 3.88 17.37
CA ILE A 38 -2.62 2.82 18.37
C ILE A 38 -3.38 1.64 17.76
N VAL A 39 -4.52 1.92 17.12
CA VAL A 39 -5.39 0.91 16.53
C VAL A 39 -4.73 0.28 15.29
N GLY A 40 -4.12 1.10 14.42
CA GLY A 40 -3.45 0.66 13.21
C GLY A 40 -2.26 -0.26 13.44
N PHE A 41 -1.55 -0.17 14.58
CA PHE A 41 -0.50 -1.14 14.93
C PHE A 41 -1.02 -2.45 15.54
N ALA A 42 -2.27 -2.50 16.01
CA ALA A 42 -2.79 -3.60 16.83
C ALA A 42 -3.88 -4.45 16.17
N LEU A 43 -4.49 -3.99 15.07
CA LEU A 43 -5.49 -4.72 14.27
C LEU A 43 -4.91 -5.08 12.89
N HIS A 44 -5.33 -6.23 12.34
CA HIS A 44 -4.68 -6.85 11.17
C HIS A 44 -5.26 -6.35 9.83
N ALA A 45 -6.49 -5.83 9.82
CA ALA A 45 -7.24 -5.53 8.60
C ALA A 45 -7.76 -4.09 8.61
N HIS A 46 -7.75 -3.43 7.44
CA HIS A 46 -8.10 -2.01 7.34
C HIS A 46 -9.55 -1.70 7.72
N ALA A 47 -10.47 -2.62 7.42
CA ALA A 47 -11.88 -2.49 7.80
C ALA A 47 -12.04 -2.41 9.33
N ASP A 48 -11.36 -3.29 10.07
CA ASP A 48 -11.38 -3.26 11.54
C ASP A 48 -10.72 -1.98 12.09
N VAL A 49 -9.68 -1.46 11.42
CA VAL A 49 -8.97 -0.24 11.86
C VAL A 49 -9.84 1.00 11.74
N ASP A 50 -10.47 1.24 10.59
CA ASP A 50 -11.27 2.46 10.38
C ASP A 50 -12.50 2.48 11.32
N ASP A 51 -13.20 1.35 11.45
CA ASP A 51 -14.36 1.22 12.35
C ASP A 51 -13.96 1.34 13.84
N ALA A 52 -12.89 0.66 14.27
CA ALA A 52 -12.43 0.75 15.66
C ALA A 52 -11.91 2.15 16.02
N VAL A 53 -11.29 2.87 15.08
CA VAL A 53 -10.92 4.28 15.27
C VAL A 53 -12.15 5.16 15.36
N GLN A 54 -13.16 4.97 14.50
CA GLN A 54 -14.40 5.75 14.57
C GLN A 54 -15.13 5.52 15.90
N GLU A 55 -15.31 4.27 16.33
CA GLU A 55 -15.98 3.96 17.59
C GLU A 55 -15.17 4.42 18.82
N THR A 56 -13.82 4.30 18.78
CA THR A 56 -12.96 4.87 19.83
C THR A 56 -13.18 6.38 19.96
N MET A 57 -13.23 7.11 18.85
CA MET A 57 -13.40 8.57 18.85
C MET A 57 -14.82 8.99 19.26
N VAL A 58 -15.86 8.22 18.88
CA VAL A 58 -17.23 8.44 19.37
C VAL A 58 -17.34 8.19 20.88
N ARG A 59 -16.68 7.15 21.41
CA ARG A 59 -16.59 6.90 22.86
C ARG A 59 -15.80 8.01 23.56
N ALA A 60 -14.72 8.50 22.97
CA ALA A 60 -13.94 9.62 23.49
C ALA A 60 -14.79 10.90 23.62
N VAL A 61 -15.62 11.23 22.62
CA VAL A 61 -16.53 12.39 22.66
C VAL A 61 -17.61 12.23 23.73
N ARG A 62 -18.23 11.05 23.81
CA ARG A 62 -19.30 10.78 24.80
C ARG A 62 -18.76 10.84 26.24
N GLY A 63 -17.61 10.23 26.51
CA GLY A 63 -17.02 10.15 27.84
C GLY A 63 -16.18 11.37 28.26
N LEU A 64 -15.89 12.32 27.37
CA LEU A 64 -15.05 13.50 27.65
C LEU A 64 -15.51 14.29 28.89
N ARG A 65 -16.84 14.35 29.12
CA ARG A 65 -17.43 15.06 30.27
C ARG A 65 -17.17 14.37 31.62
N ASP A 66 -16.90 13.06 31.61
CA ASP A 66 -16.65 12.26 32.82
C ASP A 66 -15.16 12.22 33.22
N VAL A 67 -14.28 12.79 32.39
CA VAL A 67 -12.83 12.87 32.63
C VAL A 67 -12.55 13.88 33.77
N ARG A 68 -12.45 13.34 34.99
CA ARG A 68 -12.32 14.09 36.25
C ARG A 68 -11.05 14.96 36.33
N ASP A 69 -9.94 14.46 35.78
CA ASP A 69 -8.72 15.25 35.60
C ASP A 69 -8.43 15.45 34.11
N PRO A 70 -8.63 16.66 33.57
CA PRO A 70 -8.24 17.02 32.21
C PRO A 70 -6.77 16.78 31.87
N GLY A 71 -5.85 16.76 32.85
CA GLY A 71 -4.46 16.39 32.62
C GLY A 71 -4.29 14.91 32.23
N ALA A 72 -5.14 14.04 32.78
CA ALA A 72 -5.17 12.61 32.50
C ALA A 72 -5.97 12.22 31.23
N PHE A 73 -6.51 13.19 30.48
CA PHE A 73 -7.24 12.93 29.22
C PHE A 73 -6.42 12.08 28.23
N ARG A 74 -5.09 12.23 28.23
CA ARG A 74 -4.17 11.47 27.40
C ARG A 74 -4.15 9.97 27.75
N SER A 75 -3.84 9.62 29.00
CA SER A 75 -3.89 8.22 29.48
C SER A 75 -5.27 7.60 29.29
N TRP A 76 -6.33 8.37 29.59
CA TRP A 76 -7.72 7.94 29.44
C TRP A 76 -8.05 7.57 27.98
N LEU A 77 -7.70 8.43 27.01
CA LEU A 77 -7.93 8.17 25.59
C LEU A 77 -7.18 6.91 25.10
N VAL A 78 -5.94 6.70 25.56
CA VAL A 78 -5.16 5.50 25.26
C VAL A 78 -5.83 4.24 25.83
N ALA A 79 -6.35 4.30 27.06
CA ALA A 79 -7.08 3.19 27.68
C ALA A 79 -8.40 2.87 26.97
N VAL A 80 -9.12 3.88 26.45
CA VAL A 80 -10.33 3.68 25.62
C VAL A 80 -9.94 2.96 24.31
N ALA A 81 -8.86 3.38 23.64
CA ALA A 81 -8.38 2.77 22.40
C ALA A 81 -7.95 1.30 22.60
N ILE A 82 -7.19 1.00 23.67
CA ILE A 82 -6.80 -0.38 24.02
C ILE A 82 -8.03 -1.25 24.30
N ARG A 83 -9.04 -0.72 25.01
CA ARG A 83 -10.29 -1.44 25.20
C ARG A 83 -10.96 -1.74 23.85
N GLN A 84 -10.96 -0.82 22.88
CA GLN A 84 -11.55 -1.11 21.57
C GLN A 84 -10.77 -2.16 20.77
N ILE A 85 -9.44 -2.16 20.84
CA ILE A 85 -8.61 -3.25 20.29
C ILE A 85 -9.02 -4.59 20.90
N HIS A 86 -9.19 -4.68 22.22
CA HIS A 86 -9.57 -5.92 22.91
C HIS A 86 -11.03 -6.33 22.65
N ASP A 87 -11.94 -5.37 22.50
CA ASP A 87 -13.35 -5.60 22.16
C ASP A 87 -13.46 -6.17 20.73
N HIS A 88 -12.77 -5.55 19.74
CA HIS A 88 -12.73 -6.02 18.35
C HIS A 88 -12.05 -7.40 18.22
N GLN A 89 -10.86 -7.59 18.81
CA GLN A 89 -10.17 -8.89 18.77
C GLN A 89 -11.02 -10.03 19.38
N ARG A 90 -11.81 -9.73 20.42
CA ARG A 90 -12.77 -10.69 21.00
C ARG A 90 -13.93 -10.99 20.04
N ALA A 91 -14.47 -9.98 19.37
CA ALA A 91 -15.54 -10.14 18.40
C ALA A 91 -15.09 -10.97 17.18
N SER A 92 -13.94 -10.66 16.57
CA SER A 92 -13.45 -11.37 15.39
C SER A 92 -13.13 -12.85 15.69
N ARG A 93 -12.58 -13.16 16.86
CA ARG A 93 -12.40 -14.55 17.33
C ARG A 93 -13.73 -15.27 17.51
N ALA A 94 -14.72 -14.63 18.13
CA ALA A 94 -16.07 -15.21 18.30
C ALA A 94 -16.85 -15.37 16.99
N VAL A 95 -16.46 -14.69 15.91
CA VAL A 95 -16.95 -14.95 14.55
C VAL A 95 -16.22 -16.16 13.95
N GLN A 96 -14.89 -16.21 14.02
CA GLN A 96 -14.07 -17.34 13.51
C GLN A 96 -14.49 -18.68 14.15
N ASP A 97 -14.65 -18.72 15.47
CA ASP A 97 -15.13 -19.90 16.22
C ASP A 97 -16.56 -20.35 15.83
N ARG A 98 -17.33 -19.50 15.12
CA ARG A 98 -18.71 -19.78 14.67
C ARG A 98 -18.83 -20.14 13.20
N THR A 99 -17.80 -19.88 12.39
CA THR A 99 -17.85 -20.07 10.92
C THR A 99 -17.14 -21.32 10.42
N MET A 100 -16.74 -22.25 11.29
CA MET A 100 -16.12 -23.53 10.90
C MET A 100 -17.08 -24.74 11.00
N PRO A 101 -17.64 -25.21 9.88
CA PRO A 101 -17.77 -26.63 9.62
C PRO A 101 -16.38 -27.29 9.48
N LEU A 102 -16.31 -28.62 9.63
CA LEU A 102 -15.15 -29.39 9.20
C LEU A 102 -15.10 -29.51 7.68
N ASP A 103 -13.90 -29.68 7.14
CA ASP A 103 -13.57 -29.97 5.72
C ASP A 103 -13.94 -28.90 4.67
N GLU A 104 -13.36 -27.69 4.77
CA GLU A 104 -12.83 -26.96 3.58
C GLU A 104 -11.76 -25.88 3.93
N ALA A 105 -10.94 -26.12 4.95
CA ALA A 105 -10.02 -25.12 5.53
C ALA A 105 -8.62 -25.07 4.88
N PHE A 106 -8.53 -24.75 3.58
CA PHE A 106 -7.24 -24.48 2.92
C PHE A 106 -7.27 -23.19 2.07
N ALA A 107 -6.18 -22.41 2.13
CA ALA A 107 -5.98 -21.14 1.43
C ALA A 107 -6.87 -19.95 1.82
N VAL A 108 -7.15 -19.79 3.13
CA VAL A 108 -7.31 -18.42 3.68
C VAL A 108 -5.92 -17.78 3.71
N ALA A 109 -5.73 -16.66 3.01
CA ALA A 109 -4.47 -15.92 3.03
C ALA A 109 -4.23 -15.29 4.42
N ASP A 110 -2.99 -15.30 4.91
CA ASP A 110 -2.61 -14.71 6.21
C ASP A 110 -2.72 -13.17 6.13
N PRO A 111 -3.74 -12.53 6.77
CA PRO A 111 -3.97 -11.09 6.61
C PRO A 111 -2.85 -10.25 7.22
N ALA A 112 -2.02 -10.84 8.09
CA ALA A 112 -0.85 -10.17 8.62
C ALA A 112 0.22 -9.95 7.53
N ALA A 113 0.30 -10.82 6.52
CA ALA A 113 1.22 -10.64 5.38
C ALA A 113 0.89 -9.36 4.60
N ASP A 114 -0.39 -9.22 4.22
CA ASP A 114 -0.89 -8.05 3.49
C ASP A 114 -0.66 -6.76 4.29
N PHE A 115 -0.92 -6.78 5.61
CA PHE A 115 -0.67 -5.62 6.47
C PHE A 115 0.77 -5.11 6.42
N ALA A 116 1.78 -5.99 6.40
CA ALA A 116 3.18 -5.56 6.37
C ALA A 116 3.61 -4.99 5.03
N ASP A 117 3.20 -5.60 3.91
CA ASP A 117 3.57 -5.04 2.61
C ASP A 117 2.74 -3.77 2.30
N VAL A 118 1.48 -3.67 2.75
CA VAL A 118 0.70 -2.40 2.76
C VAL A 118 1.36 -1.34 3.66
N THR A 119 1.86 -1.68 4.84
CA THR A 119 2.59 -0.75 5.73
C THR A 119 3.93 -0.33 5.14
N ALA A 120 4.63 -1.24 4.45
CA ALA A 120 5.87 -0.95 3.76
C ALA A 120 5.65 -0.01 2.56
N LEU A 121 4.59 -0.21 1.78
CA LEU A 121 4.18 0.67 0.69
C LEU A 121 3.78 2.07 1.22
N ARG A 122 2.96 2.14 2.27
CA ARG A 122 2.44 3.40 2.83
C ARG A 122 3.48 4.30 3.51
N LEU A 123 4.61 3.73 3.93
CA LEU A 123 5.69 4.46 4.63
C LEU A 123 7.00 4.48 3.82
N ASP A 124 6.99 4.00 2.57
CA ASP A 124 8.15 3.79 1.69
C ASP A 124 9.36 3.14 2.43
N LEU A 125 9.10 1.99 3.05
CA LEU A 125 10.06 1.31 3.91
C LEU A 125 11.13 0.57 3.09
N THR A 126 12.24 1.23 2.82
CA THR A 126 13.37 0.60 2.13
C THR A 126 14.22 -0.29 3.06
N GLY A 127 14.78 -1.36 2.48
CA GLY A 127 15.74 -2.26 3.12
C GLY A 127 15.30 -2.77 4.51
N GLN A 128 16.15 -2.53 5.51
CA GLN A 128 15.96 -3.01 6.88
C GLN A 128 14.66 -2.54 7.56
N ARG A 129 14.02 -1.47 7.08
CA ARG A 129 12.73 -1.00 7.61
C ARG A 129 11.58 -1.92 7.19
N ARG A 130 11.60 -2.49 5.97
CA ARG A 130 10.62 -3.49 5.53
C ARG A 130 10.73 -4.78 6.34
N GLU A 131 11.95 -5.17 6.72
CA GLU A 131 12.17 -6.32 7.61
C GLU A 131 11.50 -6.13 8.97
N VAL A 132 11.51 -4.92 9.54
CA VAL A 132 10.84 -4.62 10.82
C VAL A 132 9.32 -4.73 10.67
N ALA A 133 8.75 -4.12 9.62
CA ALA A 133 7.31 -4.19 9.35
C ALA A 133 6.84 -5.64 9.14
N GLU A 134 7.59 -6.43 8.37
CA GLU A 134 7.27 -7.84 8.19
C GLU A 134 7.48 -8.65 9.48
N ALA A 135 8.53 -8.40 10.26
CA ALA A 135 8.75 -9.07 11.54
C ALA A 135 7.63 -8.78 12.57
N ALA A 136 6.95 -7.64 12.47
CA ALA A 136 5.78 -7.32 13.30
C ALA A 136 4.58 -8.24 13.04
N THR A 137 4.45 -8.81 11.83
CA THR A 137 3.33 -9.71 11.45
C THR A 137 3.33 -11.00 12.26
N TRP A 138 4.53 -11.57 12.47
CA TRP A 138 4.78 -12.78 13.24
C TRP A 138 4.60 -12.60 14.75
N LEU A 139 4.44 -11.37 15.25
CA LEU A 139 4.13 -11.15 16.66
C LEU A 139 2.72 -11.63 16.99
N ASP A 140 2.53 -12.08 18.22
CA ASP A 140 1.21 -12.30 18.80
C ASP A 140 0.54 -10.95 19.19
N ASP A 141 -0.79 -10.92 19.24
CA ASP A 141 -1.59 -9.68 19.30
C ASP A 141 -1.16 -8.69 20.40
N GLY A 142 -0.94 -9.17 21.63
CA GLY A 142 -0.48 -8.33 22.74
C GLY A 142 0.95 -7.82 22.59
N ASN A 143 1.79 -8.47 21.77
CA ASN A 143 3.10 -7.96 21.38
C ASN A 143 3.02 -6.92 20.25
N ARG A 144 1.95 -6.93 19.41
CA ARG A 144 1.69 -5.86 18.43
C ARG A 144 1.13 -4.60 19.10
N GLU A 145 0.21 -4.74 20.04
CA GLU A 145 -0.25 -3.65 20.91
C GLU A 145 0.94 -2.98 21.63
N LEU A 146 1.82 -3.80 22.24
CA LEU A 146 3.05 -3.34 22.88
C LEU A 146 4.02 -2.64 21.92
N LEU A 147 4.09 -3.05 20.65
CA LEU A 147 4.90 -2.40 19.62
C LEU A 147 4.35 -1.00 19.28
N GLY A 148 3.04 -0.86 19.09
CA GLY A 148 2.40 0.44 18.87
C GLY A 148 2.60 1.41 20.04
N LEU A 149 2.45 0.91 21.27
CA LEU A 149 2.72 1.68 22.49
C LEU A 149 4.20 2.10 22.57
N TRP A 150 5.13 1.16 22.39
CA TRP A 150 6.57 1.43 22.44
C TRP A 150 7.03 2.41 21.36
N TRP A 151 6.53 2.30 20.13
CA TRP A 151 6.82 3.22 19.03
C TRP A 151 6.51 4.67 19.42
N MET A 152 5.35 4.92 20.03
CA MET A 152 4.97 6.27 20.46
C MET A 152 5.84 6.79 21.62
N THR A 153 6.46 5.91 22.41
CA THR A 153 7.45 6.30 23.42
C THR A 153 8.79 6.70 22.79
N GLU A 154 9.27 5.99 21.75
CA GLU A 154 10.48 6.40 21.02
C GLU A 154 10.24 7.73 20.25
N GLN A 155 9.02 7.94 19.72
CA GLN A 155 8.60 9.22 19.14
C GLN A 155 8.25 10.31 20.17
N GLY A 156 8.48 10.07 21.47
CA GLY A 156 8.28 11.05 22.54
C GLY A 156 6.84 11.55 22.72
N ARG A 157 5.85 10.84 22.14
CA ARG A 157 4.41 11.13 22.34
C ARG A 157 3.91 10.49 23.62
N LEU A 158 4.27 9.23 23.90
CA LEU A 158 4.00 8.58 25.20
C LEU A 158 5.24 8.64 26.09
N ASP A 159 5.04 8.72 27.41
CA ASP A 159 6.10 8.44 28.39
C ASP A 159 6.05 6.98 28.92
N ARG A 160 6.96 6.64 29.82
CA ARG A 160 7.10 5.28 30.39
C ARG A 160 6.10 4.97 31.50
N ALA A 161 5.49 5.98 32.11
CA ALA A 161 4.39 5.83 33.06
C ALA A 161 3.08 5.60 32.30
N GLU A 162 2.79 6.43 31.28
CA GLU A 162 1.60 6.29 30.43
C GLU A 162 1.56 4.90 29.75
N LEU A 163 2.69 4.44 29.19
CA LEU A 163 2.79 3.11 28.59
C LEU A 163 2.55 1.98 29.62
N ALA A 164 2.99 2.15 30.86
CA ALA A 164 2.83 1.15 31.92
C ALA A 164 1.38 1.10 32.44
N GLU A 165 0.75 2.27 32.61
CA GLU A 165 -0.67 2.45 32.92
C GLU A 165 -1.55 1.83 31.83
N ALA A 166 -1.26 2.13 30.55
CA ALA A 166 -1.95 1.59 29.39
C ALA A 166 -1.91 0.05 29.33
N LEU A 167 -0.77 -0.56 29.66
CA LEU A 167 -0.60 -2.01 29.76
C LEU A 167 -1.16 -2.63 31.06
N GLY A 168 -1.62 -1.82 32.01
CA GLY A 168 -2.09 -2.27 33.33
C GLY A 168 -1.02 -2.91 34.21
N VAL A 169 0.26 -2.54 34.06
CA VAL A 169 1.38 -3.16 34.81
C VAL A 169 2.37 -2.15 35.40
N PRO A 170 3.12 -2.49 36.46
CA PRO A 170 4.22 -1.66 36.95
C PRO A 170 5.30 -1.36 35.89
N GLN A 171 5.90 -0.16 35.94
CA GLN A 171 6.88 0.31 34.94
C GLN A 171 8.08 -0.63 34.74
N ASN A 172 8.55 -1.30 35.79
CA ASN A 172 9.63 -2.29 35.68
C ASN A 172 9.21 -3.54 34.88
N GLN A 173 7.96 -3.99 35.01
CA GLN A 173 7.41 -5.07 34.18
C GLN A 173 7.20 -4.61 32.73
N ALA A 174 6.73 -3.38 32.52
CA ALA A 174 6.61 -2.80 31.18
C ALA A 174 7.97 -2.75 30.45
N ALA A 175 9.04 -2.31 31.13
CA ALA A 175 10.40 -2.31 30.58
C ALA A 175 10.88 -3.73 30.22
N VAL A 176 10.61 -4.74 31.05
CA VAL A 176 10.95 -6.15 30.75
C VAL A 176 10.14 -6.69 29.56
N ARG A 177 8.86 -6.31 29.42
CA ARG A 177 8.05 -6.66 28.24
C ARG A 177 8.62 -6.03 26.97
N ILE A 178 8.95 -4.73 26.97
CA ILE A 178 9.57 -4.04 25.84
C ILE A 178 10.91 -4.72 25.45
N GLN A 179 11.76 -5.08 26.42
CA GLN A 179 13.03 -5.74 26.14
C GLN A 179 12.85 -7.11 25.46
N ARG A 180 11.84 -7.89 25.88
CA ARG A 180 11.47 -9.16 25.24
C ARG A 180 10.92 -8.97 23.83
N LEU A 181 10.07 -7.96 23.62
CA LEU A 181 9.57 -7.59 22.29
C LEU A 181 10.72 -7.21 21.34
N LYS A 182 11.67 -6.39 21.79
CA LYS A 182 12.86 -6.00 21.02
C LYS A 182 13.70 -7.21 20.60
N GLN A 183 13.96 -8.13 21.53
CA GLN A 183 14.65 -9.39 21.24
C GLN A 183 13.86 -10.26 20.24
N GLN A 184 12.54 -10.38 20.41
CA GLN A 184 11.66 -11.14 19.52
C GLN A 184 11.63 -10.54 18.10
N LEU A 185 11.55 -9.21 17.96
CA LEU A 185 11.61 -8.53 16.67
C LEU A 185 12.95 -8.72 15.97
N SER A 186 14.08 -8.49 16.65
CA SER A 186 15.41 -8.66 16.07
C SER A 186 15.65 -10.11 15.59
N ALA A 187 15.26 -11.12 16.38
CA ALA A 187 15.35 -12.51 15.96
C ALA A 187 14.44 -12.84 14.76
N THR A 188 13.22 -12.29 14.76
CA THR A 188 12.25 -12.49 13.66
C THR A 188 12.71 -11.79 12.37
N ARG A 189 13.47 -10.69 12.45
CA ARG A 189 14.07 -10.05 11.27
C ARG A 189 15.11 -10.94 10.58
N VAL A 190 15.91 -11.70 11.34
CA VAL A 190 16.82 -12.70 10.75
C VAL A 190 16.02 -13.77 10.00
N VAL A 191 14.89 -14.22 10.56
CA VAL A 191 13.95 -15.15 9.89
C VAL A 191 13.41 -14.55 8.59
N VAL A 192 12.84 -13.35 8.62
CA VAL A 192 12.33 -12.65 7.43
C VAL A 192 13.40 -12.54 6.34
N ARG A 193 14.60 -12.11 6.71
CA ARG A 193 15.74 -11.95 5.80
C ARG A 193 16.24 -13.29 5.23
N ALA A 194 16.21 -14.35 6.02
CA ALA A 194 16.56 -15.70 5.56
C ALA A 194 15.49 -16.29 4.64
N LEU A 195 14.20 -16.01 4.87
CA LEU A 195 13.10 -16.42 4.01
C LEU A 195 13.07 -15.66 2.67
N ARG A 196 13.38 -14.35 2.67
CA ARG A 196 13.51 -13.53 1.46
C ARG A 196 14.83 -13.73 0.70
N ALA A 197 15.75 -14.58 1.19
CA ALA A 197 16.98 -14.88 0.49
C ALA A 197 16.71 -15.65 -0.83
N PRO A 198 17.37 -15.30 -1.96
CA PRO A 198 17.27 -16.08 -3.19
C PRO A 198 17.88 -17.48 -3.02
N GLU A 199 18.99 -17.57 -2.30
CA GLU A 199 19.58 -18.83 -1.83
C GLU A 199 19.31 -19.03 -0.34
N ARG A 200 18.50 -20.05 -0.04
CA ARG A 200 18.22 -20.54 1.32
C ARG A 200 19.11 -21.73 1.62
N CYS A 201 19.62 -21.85 2.85
CA CYS A 201 20.33 -23.05 3.27
C CYS A 201 19.37 -24.27 3.29
N ARG A 202 19.93 -25.47 3.13
CA ARG A 202 19.14 -26.71 3.03
C ARG A 202 18.17 -26.90 4.20
N GLY A 203 18.62 -26.67 5.44
CA GLY A 203 17.78 -26.81 6.63
C GLY A 203 16.59 -25.84 6.66
N LEU A 204 16.74 -24.62 6.16
CA LEU A 204 15.65 -23.66 6.04
C LEU A 204 14.66 -24.06 4.94
N SER A 205 15.17 -24.58 3.81
CA SER A 205 14.34 -25.15 2.74
C SER A 205 13.51 -26.34 3.24
N ASP A 206 14.16 -27.28 3.94
CA ASP A 206 13.51 -28.44 4.56
C ASP A 206 12.46 -28.01 5.61
N LEU A 207 12.72 -26.94 6.38
CA LEU A 207 11.77 -26.39 7.35
C LEU A 207 10.59 -25.66 6.69
N THR A 208 10.84 -24.85 5.66
CA THR A 208 9.78 -24.17 4.88
C THR A 208 8.89 -25.13 4.09
N SER A 209 9.42 -26.27 3.61
CA SER A 209 8.61 -27.28 2.90
C SER A 209 7.49 -27.90 3.76
N ARG A 210 7.56 -27.74 5.08
CA ARG A 210 6.56 -28.23 6.05
C ARG A 210 5.69 -27.12 6.64
N TRP A 211 5.88 -25.87 6.20
CA TRP A 211 5.20 -24.70 6.74
C TRP A 211 3.85 -24.49 6.05
N ASP A 212 2.79 -24.43 6.85
CA ASP A 212 1.41 -24.08 6.47
C ASP A 212 1.22 -22.61 6.02
N GLY A 213 2.29 -21.82 5.90
CA GLY A 213 2.25 -20.40 5.53
C GLY A 213 1.82 -19.44 6.65
N HIS A 214 1.30 -19.94 7.77
CA HIS A 214 0.75 -19.10 8.84
C HIS A 214 1.84 -18.58 9.77
N ARG A 215 1.89 -17.27 10.01
CA ARG A 215 2.96 -16.59 10.78
C ARG A 215 2.78 -16.68 12.31
N ASN A 216 2.53 -17.89 12.81
CA ASN A 216 2.22 -18.14 14.22
C ASN A 216 3.47 -18.31 15.13
N ALA A 217 3.26 -18.30 16.44
CA ALA A 217 4.34 -18.37 17.44
C ALA A 217 5.14 -19.69 17.44
N LEU A 218 4.54 -20.81 17.01
CA LEU A 218 5.22 -22.10 16.88
C LEU A 218 6.22 -22.06 15.71
N TRP A 219 5.79 -21.59 14.54
CA TRP A 219 6.67 -21.41 13.39
C TRP A 219 7.73 -20.34 13.65
N ARG A 220 7.38 -19.21 14.26
CA ARG A 220 8.34 -18.19 14.73
C ARG A 220 9.46 -18.82 15.56
N LYS A 221 9.11 -19.66 16.56
CA LYS A 221 10.11 -20.35 17.40
C LYS A 221 10.97 -21.35 16.61
N ARG A 222 10.37 -22.13 15.69
CA ARG A 222 11.10 -23.08 14.83
C ARG A 222 12.11 -22.38 13.92
N PHE A 223 11.68 -21.33 13.23
CA PHE A 223 12.54 -20.55 12.35
C PHE A 223 13.65 -19.83 13.13
N VAL A 224 13.32 -19.16 14.26
CA VAL A 224 14.32 -18.47 15.09
C VAL A 224 15.40 -19.41 15.62
N GLY A 225 15.03 -20.63 16.04
CA GLY A 225 15.99 -21.66 16.42
C GLY A 225 16.92 -22.02 15.25
N HIS A 226 16.35 -22.40 14.10
CA HIS A 226 17.14 -22.72 12.92
C HIS A 226 18.07 -21.58 12.47
N THR A 227 17.61 -20.32 12.50
CA THR A 227 18.45 -19.18 12.09
C THR A 227 19.61 -18.89 13.03
N ARG A 228 19.53 -19.32 14.29
CA ARG A 228 20.60 -19.20 15.29
C ARG A 228 21.56 -20.38 15.25
N ASP A 229 21.03 -21.57 15.00
CA ASP A 229 21.80 -22.82 15.05
C ASP A 229 22.43 -23.19 13.68
N CYS A 230 22.29 -22.33 12.67
CA CYS A 230 22.83 -22.53 11.32
C CYS A 230 23.74 -21.35 10.90
N GLU A 231 25.03 -21.63 10.69
CA GLU A 231 26.07 -20.67 10.34
C GLU A 231 25.72 -19.78 9.12
N ILE A 232 25.06 -20.35 8.10
CA ILE A 232 24.62 -19.66 6.87
C ILE A 232 23.46 -18.67 7.13
N CYS A 233 22.73 -18.85 8.23
CA CYS A 233 21.64 -17.97 8.65
C CYS A 233 22.07 -16.97 9.73
N ASP A 234 22.90 -17.38 10.69
CA ASP A 234 23.34 -16.52 11.79
C ASP A 234 24.18 -15.35 11.27
N GLY A 235 25.01 -15.57 10.25
CA GLY A 235 25.74 -14.53 9.52
C GLY A 235 24.85 -13.39 8.97
N ARG A 236 23.55 -13.64 8.77
CA ARG A 236 22.57 -12.63 8.30
C ARG A 236 22.11 -11.68 9.40
N SER A 237 22.62 -11.82 10.63
CA SER A 237 22.38 -10.91 11.75
C SER A 237 23.38 -9.74 11.84
N HIS A 238 24.57 -9.86 11.22
CA HIS A 238 25.73 -9.00 11.51
C HIS A 238 25.57 -7.52 11.11
N ASP A 239 24.83 -7.20 10.05
CA ASP A 239 24.57 -5.82 9.62
C ASP A 239 23.27 -5.21 10.21
N LEU A 240 22.54 -5.94 11.07
CA LEU A 240 21.24 -5.49 11.57
C LEU A 240 21.36 -4.22 12.42
N VAL A 241 20.84 -3.11 11.89
CA VAL A 241 20.63 -1.87 12.62
C VAL A 241 19.61 -2.13 13.74
N PRO A 242 19.88 -1.68 14.99
CA PRO A 242 18.93 -1.83 16.10
C PRO A 242 17.55 -1.25 15.77
N VAL A 243 16.50 -1.99 16.14
CA VAL A 243 15.11 -1.67 15.77
C VAL A 243 14.72 -0.26 16.23
N GLU A 244 15.19 0.16 17.40
CA GLU A 244 15.09 1.53 17.93
C GLU A 244 15.43 2.60 16.89
N LYS A 245 16.59 2.47 16.23
CA LYS A 245 17.09 3.45 15.25
C LYS A 245 16.30 3.40 13.94
N LEU A 246 15.70 2.26 13.63
CA LEU A 246 14.82 2.11 12.47
C LEU A 246 13.47 2.80 12.73
N LEU A 247 12.89 2.66 13.94
CA LEU A 247 11.59 3.25 14.32
C LEU A 247 11.66 4.75 14.61
N ALA A 248 12.69 5.24 15.30
CA ALA A 248 12.80 6.63 15.74
C ALA A 248 12.83 7.66 14.59
N GLY A 249 13.10 7.21 13.37
CA GLY A 249 13.07 8.02 12.15
C GLY A 249 11.92 7.70 11.19
N LEU A 250 10.82 7.09 11.66
CA LEU A 250 9.65 6.77 10.83
C LEU A 250 8.44 7.63 11.19
N PRO A 251 7.79 8.29 10.20
CA PRO A 251 6.61 9.09 10.46
C PRO A 251 5.47 8.19 10.98
N LEU A 252 4.65 8.77 11.85
CA LEU A 252 3.40 8.15 12.27
C LEU A 252 2.45 8.07 11.07
N ALA A 253 1.65 7.01 11.00
CA ALA A 253 0.72 6.79 9.91
C ALA A 253 -0.25 7.98 9.80
N VAL A 254 -0.28 8.59 8.61
CA VAL A 254 -1.17 9.71 8.29
C VAL A 254 -2.61 9.20 8.29
N VAL A 255 -3.50 9.92 8.97
CA VAL A 255 -4.92 9.54 9.06
C VAL A 255 -5.61 9.87 7.72
N PRO A 256 -6.36 8.92 7.11
CA PRO A 256 -7.13 9.20 5.91
C PRO A 256 -8.09 10.39 6.12
N THR A 257 -8.11 11.33 5.18
CA THR A 257 -8.97 12.53 5.25
C THR A 257 -10.45 12.17 5.31
N ALA A 258 -10.86 11.09 4.64
CA ALA A 258 -12.21 10.54 4.72
C ALA A 258 -12.56 10.01 6.13
N LEU A 259 -11.64 9.29 6.79
CA LEU A 259 -11.82 8.83 8.17
C LEU A 259 -11.88 10.01 9.15
N ALA A 260 -11.04 11.03 8.96
CA ALA A 260 -11.09 12.25 9.77
C ALA A 260 -12.44 12.97 9.61
N ALA A 261 -12.92 13.15 8.37
CA ALA A 261 -14.24 13.74 8.12
C ALA A 261 -15.38 12.90 8.72
N ALA A 262 -15.32 11.57 8.65
CA ALA A 262 -16.29 10.67 9.27
C ALA A 262 -16.29 10.80 10.81
N VAL A 263 -15.10 10.81 11.43
CA VAL A 263 -14.91 11.04 12.87
C VAL A 263 -15.46 12.39 13.31
N PHE A 264 -15.15 13.49 12.62
CA PHE A 264 -15.69 14.81 12.98
C PHE A 264 -17.22 14.90 12.81
N LYS A 265 -17.79 14.22 11.80
CA LYS A 265 -19.25 14.13 11.59
C LYS A 265 -19.93 13.29 12.68
N ALA A 266 -19.33 12.17 13.08
CA ALA A 266 -19.83 11.33 14.17
C ALA A 266 -19.69 12.03 15.54
N ALA A 267 -18.60 12.75 15.75
CA ALA A 267 -18.35 13.56 16.95
C ALA A 267 -19.36 14.69 17.13
N THR A 268 -19.65 15.45 16.06
CA THR A 268 -20.65 16.53 16.11
C THR A 268 -22.08 16.02 16.28
N ALA A 269 -22.41 14.86 15.70
CA ALA A 269 -23.68 14.18 16.00
C ALA A 269 -23.75 13.71 17.47
N ALA A 270 -22.64 13.17 18.00
CA ALA A 270 -22.56 12.71 19.39
C ALA A 270 -22.58 13.86 20.42
N SER A 271 -22.03 15.03 20.10
CA SER A 271 -22.10 16.22 20.97
C SER A 271 -23.48 16.88 20.95
N ALA A 272 -24.17 16.86 19.81
CA ALA A 272 -25.53 17.40 19.66
C ALA A 272 -26.61 16.54 20.33
N GLY A 273 -26.41 15.22 20.46
CA GLY A 273 -27.36 14.29 21.09
C GLY A 273 -27.51 14.40 22.61
N GLY A 274 -26.91 15.40 23.26
CA GLY A 274 -26.86 15.56 24.72
C GLY A 274 -28.16 16.03 25.37
N GLY A 275 -29.27 15.30 25.18
CA GLY A 275 -30.63 15.75 25.51
C GLY A 275 -31.58 14.69 26.09
N GLY A 276 -31.12 13.84 27.02
CA GLY A 276 -32.05 13.04 27.84
C GLY A 276 -31.48 11.80 28.54
N GLY A 277 -31.78 11.66 29.84
CA GLY A 277 -31.85 10.38 30.55
C GLY A 277 -30.54 9.68 30.93
N ALA A 278 -30.06 9.89 32.16
CA ALA A 278 -29.13 8.97 32.82
C ALA A 278 -29.92 7.84 33.51
N ALA A 279 -29.61 6.57 33.21
CA ALA A 279 -30.21 5.42 33.89
C ALA A 279 -29.30 4.18 33.90
N GLY A 280 -29.04 3.67 35.11
CA GLY A 280 -28.86 2.24 35.41
C GLY A 280 -27.78 1.44 34.67
N ILE A 281 -26.61 1.29 35.30
CA ILE A 281 -25.82 0.05 35.12
C ILE A 281 -26.63 -1.11 35.73
N ALA A 282 -26.87 -2.17 34.97
CA ALA A 282 -27.44 -3.42 35.48
C ALA A 282 -26.67 -4.62 34.93
N HIS A 283 -26.18 -5.49 35.82
CA HIS A 283 -25.76 -6.84 35.45
C HIS A 283 -26.99 -7.75 35.34
N GLY A 284 -26.96 -8.67 34.37
CA GLY A 284 -27.97 -9.72 34.23
C GLY A 284 -27.33 -10.96 33.60
N SER A 285 -27.01 -11.96 34.44
CA SER A 285 -26.59 -13.29 34.01
C SER A 285 -27.77 -14.26 34.01
N HIS A 286 -27.58 -15.42 33.37
CA HIS A 286 -28.55 -16.52 33.24
C HIS A 286 -29.74 -16.20 32.29
N GLY A 287 -30.29 -17.17 31.56
CA GLY A 287 -29.93 -18.59 31.48
C GLY A 287 -30.47 -19.25 30.20
N ALA A 288 -30.03 -20.46 29.91
CA ALA A 288 -30.44 -21.19 28.71
C ALA A 288 -31.84 -21.81 28.87
N SER A 289 -32.63 -21.80 27.78
CA SER A 289 -33.73 -22.74 27.52
C SER A 289 -33.87 -22.92 26.02
N SER A 290 -34.24 -24.12 25.59
CA SER A 290 -34.27 -24.58 24.20
C SER A 290 -35.70 -24.63 23.63
N LEU A 291 -35.84 -25.19 22.41
CA LEU A 291 -37.06 -25.35 21.60
C LEU A 291 -37.47 -24.07 20.81
N GLY A 292 -37.67 -24.12 19.50
CA GLY A 292 -37.35 -25.18 18.53
C GLY A 292 -38.02 -25.01 17.15
N HIS A 293 -37.37 -25.51 16.10
CA HIS A 293 -37.86 -25.68 14.71
C HIS A 293 -38.25 -24.44 13.89
N GLY A 294 -37.90 -24.43 12.58
CA GLY A 294 -38.54 -23.56 11.58
C GLY A 294 -37.62 -22.91 10.53
N SER A 295 -37.38 -23.65 9.43
CA SER A 295 -37.10 -23.16 8.05
C SER A 295 -37.40 -21.65 7.80
N SER A 296 -36.42 -20.78 7.48
CA SER A 296 -35.62 -20.65 6.24
C SER A 296 -36.31 -19.88 5.11
N LEU A 297 -35.51 -19.08 4.36
CA LEU A 297 -35.88 -18.18 3.24
C LEU A 297 -36.64 -16.91 3.71
N GLY A 298 -36.25 -15.68 3.36
CA GLY A 298 -35.13 -15.22 2.52
C GLY A 298 -35.59 -14.59 1.20
N HIS A 299 -36.24 -13.43 1.26
CA HIS A 299 -36.59 -12.61 0.09
C HIS A 299 -36.40 -11.12 0.38
N SER A 300 -35.67 -10.44 -0.50
CA SER A 300 -35.59 -8.97 -0.57
C SER A 300 -36.72 -8.44 -1.45
N SER A 301 -37.31 -7.28 -1.12
CA SER A 301 -37.60 -6.18 -2.10
C SER A 301 -38.36 -4.99 -1.52
N ALA A 302 -38.09 -3.82 -2.09
CA ALA A 302 -38.58 -2.51 -1.66
C ALA A 302 -40.03 -2.15 -2.05
N LYS A 303 -40.67 -1.32 -1.20
CA LYS A 303 -41.58 -0.18 -1.49
C LYS A 303 -42.01 0.44 -0.13
N LEU A 304 -42.55 1.66 0.00
CA LEU A 304 -43.40 2.46 -0.90
C LEU A 304 -43.12 3.98 -0.76
N LEU A 305 -43.58 4.81 -1.70
CA LEU A 305 -43.59 6.28 -1.58
C LEU A 305 -44.87 6.82 -0.92
N GLY A 306 -44.72 7.97 -0.24
CA GLY A 306 -45.63 9.10 -0.38
C GLY A 306 -46.68 9.33 0.72
N PHE A 307 -46.68 10.53 1.31
CA PHE A 307 -47.81 11.47 1.28
C PHE A 307 -47.35 12.88 1.74
N LEU A 308 -47.96 13.92 1.17
CA LEU A 308 -47.87 15.33 1.62
C LEU A 308 -49.30 15.84 1.87
N PRO A 309 -49.46 16.88 2.69
CA PRO A 309 -49.92 18.15 2.12
C PRO A 309 -49.11 19.37 2.61
N ALA A 310 -49.26 20.50 1.93
CA ALA A 310 -48.43 21.70 2.11
C ALA A 310 -49.22 22.95 2.58
N LYS A 311 -48.49 23.97 3.05
CA LYS A 311 -48.84 25.42 2.99
C LYS A 311 -47.58 26.28 3.25
N VAL A 312 -47.55 27.49 2.67
CA VAL A 312 -46.40 28.43 2.62
C VAL A 312 -46.95 29.87 2.67
N PRO A 313 -46.32 30.83 3.38
CA PRO A 313 -45.39 31.84 2.79
C PRO A 313 -44.05 31.92 3.58
N ALA A 314 -42.84 32.24 3.09
CA ALA A 314 -42.31 33.17 2.07
C ALA A 314 -41.71 34.46 2.67
N VAL A 315 -40.58 34.94 2.10
CA VAL A 315 -39.78 36.15 2.48
C VAL A 315 -39.02 35.95 3.83
N ILE A 316 -37.76 36.36 4.10
CA ILE A 316 -36.86 37.42 3.60
C ILE A 316 -35.53 36.85 3.05
N ALA A 317 -34.77 37.65 2.28
CA ALA A 317 -33.51 37.28 1.63
C ALA A 317 -32.24 37.78 2.38
N ALA A 318 -31.09 37.21 1.96
CA ALA A 318 -29.73 37.77 2.02
C ALA A 318 -29.15 38.27 3.36
N VAL A 319 -28.16 37.52 3.87
CA VAL A 319 -26.88 38.12 4.30
C VAL A 319 -25.75 37.38 3.59
N ALA A 320 -24.93 38.15 2.86
CA ALA A 320 -23.57 37.78 2.49
C ALA A 320 -22.61 38.77 3.17
N ALA A 321 -21.32 38.43 3.21
CA ALA A 321 -20.23 39.14 3.88
C ALA A 321 -20.16 39.01 5.42
N ALA A 322 -18.94 39.26 5.92
CA ALA A 322 -18.40 38.92 7.25
C ALA A 322 -18.35 37.40 7.57
N SER A 323 -17.25 36.84 8.08
CA SER A 323 -16.02 37.46 8.58
C SER A 323 -14.77 37.03 7.81
N ALA A 324 -14.21 37.96 7.03
CA ALA A 324 -12.85 37.87 6.49
C ALA A 324 -11.91 38.79 7.31
N VAL A 325 -11.60 38.38 8.54
CA VAL A 325 -10.60 39.03 9.42
C VAL A 325 -9.82 37.91 10.12
N GLY A 326 -8.50 37.89 9.99
CA GLY A 326 -7.65 36.86 10.62
C GLY A 326 -6.30 36.59 9.95
N VAL A 327 -6.10 36.98 8.68
CA VAL A 327 -4.82 36.79 7.97
C VAL A 327 -3.94 38.05 8.11
N ALA A 328 -3.44 38.31 9.33
CA ALA A 328 -2.66 39.52 9.63
C ALA A 328 -1.68 39.40 10.82
N ALA A 329 -1.09 38.22 11.09
CA ALA A 329 0.01 38.07 12.03
C ALA A 329 0.91 36.89 11.65
N THR A 330 2.24 37.06 11.79
CA THR A 330 3.37 36.12 11.52
C THR A 330 3.98 36.03 10.12
N ALA A 331 3.80 37.04 9.26
CA ALA A 331 4.64 37.25 8.06
C ALA A 331 5.76 38.31 8.27
N VAL A 332 6.28 38.44 9.50
CA VAL A 332 7.37 39.35 9.87
C VAL A 332 8.30 38.65 10.86
N TRP A 333 9.35 37.98 10.36
CA TRP A 333 10.66 37.73 11.01
C TRP A 333 11.62 36.96 10.08
N ALA A 334 11.63 37.31 8.78
CA ALA A 334 12.33 36.54 7.74
C ALA A 334 13.00 37.36 6.62
N ASN A 335 13.32 38.65 6.84
CA ASN A 335 14.18 39.39 5.91
C ASN A 335 14.92 40.58 6.58
N SER A 336 16.00 40.30 7.31
CA SER A 336 16.87 41.34 7.89
C SER A 336 18.27 40.82 8.27
N GLN A 337 19.02 40.29 7.29
CA GLN A 337 20.49 40.35 7.27
C GLN A 337 21.06 40.00 5.89
N THR A 338 21.24 41.03 5.07
CA THR A 338 22.11 41.00 3.88
C THR A 338 23.53 41.45 4.24
N SER A 339 24.50 41.14 3.37
CA SER A 339 25.86 41.70 3.34
C SER A 339 26.81 41.27 4.48
N GLY A 340 27.51 40.16 4.26
CA GLY A 340 28.62 39.67 5.09
C GLY A 340 29.58 38.77 4.31
N ALA A 341 30.16 39.28 3.22
CA ALA A 341 30.98 38.49 2.30
C ALA A 341 32.44 38.35 2.75
N LEU A 342 32.91 37.12 2.94
CA LEU A 342 34.32 36.72 3.02
C LEU A 342 34.52 35.34 2.34
N PRO A 343 35.76 34.96 1.94
CA PRO A 343 35.97 34.18 0.73
C PRO A 343 35.98 32.64 0.90
N ALA A 344 35.90 31.96 -0.25
CA ALA A 344 36.03 30.51 -0.35
C ALA A 344 37.48 30.02 -0.12
N PRO A 345 37.68 28.84 0.50
CA PRO A 345 38.97 28.16 0.52
C PRO A 345 39.28 27.53 -0.85
N THR A 346 40.51 27.71 -1.34
CA THR A 346 41.01 27.09 -2.57
C THR A 346 41.31 25.59 -2.40
N PRO A 347 41.25 24.78 -3.47
CA PRO A 347 41.63 23.37 -3.41
C PRO A 347 43.15 23.24 -3.31
N ILE A 348 43.63 22.54 -2.27
CA ILE A 348 45.04 22.16 -2.16
C ILE A 348 45.28 20.93 -3.04
N ALA A 349 45.93 21.12 -4.17
CA ALA A 349 46.57 20.03 -4.90
C ALA A 349 47.84 19.59 -4.15
N SER A 350 48.19 18.31 -4.24
CA SER A 350 49.48 17.78 -3.78
C SER A 350 49.91 16.65 -4.70
N SER A 351 50.74 17.00 -5.68
CA SER A 351 51.40 16.10 -6.61
C SER A 351 52.85 15.83 -6.18
N THR A 352 53.47 14.81 -6.76
CA THR A 352 54.88 14.36 -6.59
C THR A 352 55.20 13.51 -5.36
N SER A 353 56.08 12.49 -5.43
CA SER A 353 56.77 11.90 -6.61
C SER A 353 57.21 10.45 -6.40
N THR A 354 57.44 9.77 -7.53
CA THR A 354 57.98 8.41 -7.71
C THR A 354 59.32 8.14 -7.03
N SER A 355 59.53 6.92 -6.54
CA SER A 355 60.79 6.17 -6.76
C SER A 355 60.63 4.67 -6.45
N SER A 356 61.24 3.81 -7.28
CA SER A 356 61.35 2.35 -7.07
C SER A 356 62.73 1.99 -6.54
N PRO A 357 62.95 0.71 -6.16
CA PRO A 357 64.11 0.03 -6.71
C PRO A 357 63.81 -1.37 -7.27
N ASN A 358 64.50 -1.73 -8.36
CA ASN A 358 64.69 -3.12 -8.82
C ASN A 358 65.67 -3.82 -7.85
N ALA A 359 65.40 -5.04 -7.36
CA ALA A 359 65.46 -6.34 -8.03
C ALA A 359 66.88 -6.92 -8.18
N VAL A 360 67.07 -8.13 -7.66
CA VAL A 360 68.22 -9.04 -7.87
C VAL A 360 67.65 -10.46 -8.03
N ALA A 361 68.26 -11.30 -8.88
CA ALA A 361 67.66 -12.57 -9.30
C ALA A 361 68.65 -13.75 -9.36
N ALA A 362 68.13 -14.95 -9.12
CA ALA A 362 68.65 -16.27 -9.52
C ALA A 362 67.44 -17.24 -9.53
N ALA A 363 67.04 -17.92 -10.62
CA ALA A 363 67.72 -18.78 -11.60
C ALA A 363 67.53 -20.29 -11.28
N SER A 364 66.81 -20.99 -12.16
CA SER A 364 66.49 -22.44 -12.09
C SER A 364 67.60 -23.31 -12.75
N PRO A 365 67.49 -24.66 -12.90
CA PRO A 365 66.64 -25.30 -13.93
C PRO A 365 66.12 -26.74 -13.49
N PRO A 366 65.88 -27.81 -14.32
CA PRO A 366 64.85 -28.86 -14.08
C PRO A 366 65.46 -30.30 -14.09
N PRO A 367 64.89 -31.42 -14.65
CA PRO A 367 63.53 -31.89 -15.00
C PRO A 367 63.14 -33.19 -14.20
N THR A 368 62.14 -34.07 -14.46
CA THR A 368 61.66 -34.82 -15.65
C THR A 368 60.24 -35.45 -15.44
N SER A 369 59.78 -36.31 -16.36
CA SER A 369 58.40 -36.83 -16.52
C SER A 369 58.27 -38.37 -16.63
N THR A 370 57.14 -38.97 -16.22
CA THR A 370 56.75 -40.35 -16.65
C THR A 370 55.24 -40.69 -16.54
N THR A 371 54.79 -41.68 -17.34
CA THR A 371 53.46 -42.33 -17.47
C THR A 371 53.67 -43.76 -18.07
N PRO A 372 52.65 -44.64 -18.34
CA PRO A 372 51.21 -44.61 -18.04
C PRO A 372 50.85 -45.58 -16.87
N PRO A 373 50.28 -46.83 -16.95
CA PRO A 373 49.77 -47.68 -18.05
C PRO A 373 48.21 -47.71 -18.16
N THR A 374 47.60 -48.81 -18.65
CA THR A 374 46.15 -48.96 -19.03
C THR A 374 45.64 -50.42 -18.93
N THR A 375 44.37 -50.68 -19.35
CA THR A 375 43.82 -51.96 -19.92
C THR A 375 43.08 -52.92 -18.94
N PRO A 376 42.00 -53.66 -19.32
CA PRO A 376 40.87 -53.40 -20.24
C PRO A 376 39.46 -53.67 -19.62
N SER A 377 38.40 -53.57 -20.44
CA SER A 377 37.03 -54.09 -20.16
C SER A 377 36.87 -55.57 -20.56
N PRO A 378 35.80 -56.26 -20.10
CA PRO A 378 34.95 -56.95 -21.09
C PRO A 378 33.43 -56.88 -20.84
N LYS A 379 32.66 -57.23 -21.87
CA LYS A 379 31.20 -57.48 -21.88
C LYS A 379 30.94 -58.88 -22.47
N PRO A 380 29.93 -59.62 -22.00
CA PRO A 380 28.89 -60.10 -22.92
C PRO A 380 27.47 -59.94 -22.32
N SER A 381 26.43 -60.49 -22.98
CA SER A 381 25.01 -60.14 -22.78
C SER A 381 24.07 -61.36 -22.76
N THR A 382 22.77 -61.13 -22.49
CA THR A 382 21.61 -62.08 -22.62
C THR A 382 21.44 -63.09 -21.46
N PRO A 383 20.25 -63.70 -21.21
CA PRO A 383 19.06 -63.82 -22.09
C PRO A 383 17.65 -63.64 -21.42
N VAL A 384 16.60 -64.03 -22.18
CA VAL A 384 15.18 -64.31 -21.81
C VAL A 384 14.22 -63.12 -21.48
N PRO A 385 12.86 -63.27 -21.55
CA PRO A 385 12.09 -62.39 -22.44
C PRO A 385 10.81 -61.74 -21.83
N SER A 386 9.98 -61.15 -22.71
CA SER A 386 8.72 -60.45 -22.43
C SER A 386 7.69 -61.21 -21.57
N SER A 387 6.99 -60.45 -20.72
CA SER A 387 5.59 -60.72 -20.35
C SER A 387 4.81 -59.40 -20.30
N LYS A 388 3.51 -59.44 -20.62
CA LYS A 388 2.59 -58.28 -20.61
C LYS A 388 1.20 -58.72 -20.17
N PRO A 389 0.66 -58.08 -19.12
CA PRO A 389 -0.76 -57.70 -19.07
C PRO A 389 -0.85 -56.17 -18.86
N THR A 390 -1.43 -55.39 -19.77
CA THR A 390 -2.87 -55.06 -19.77
C THR A 390 -3.44 -54.70 -18.39
N SER A 391 -3.62 -53.41 -18.14
CA SER A 391 -4.52 -52.87 -17.11
C SER A 391 -5.32 -51.70 -17.71
N PRO A 392 -6.66 -51.63 -17.54
CA PRO A 392 -7.48 -50.57 -18.10
C PRO A 392 -7.79 -49.47 -17.06
N SER A 393 -7.74 -48.21 -17.49
CA SER A 393 -8.83 -47.24 -17.29
C SER A 393 -8.47 -45.92 -17.99
N ALA A 394 -9.39 -45.37 -18.78
CA ALA A 394 -9.22 -44.06 -19.39
C ALA A 394 -9.75 -42.98 -18.43
N HIS A 395 -8.88 -42.43 -17.58
CA HIS A 395 -9.16 -41.12 -17.00
C HIS A 395 -9.18 -40.09 -18.14
N PRO A 396 -10.23 -39.25 -18.26
CA PRO A 396 -10.22 -38.16 -19.22
C PRO A 396 -9.16 -37.15 -18.82
N THR A 397 -8.08 -37.05 -19.61
CA THR A 397 -7.10 -35.97 -19.46
C THR A 397 -7.83 -34.64 -19.53
N PRO A 398 -7.71 -33.74 -18.54
CA PRO A 398 -8.33 -32.42 -18.64
C PRO A 398 -7.70 -31.69 -19.82
N THR A 399 -8.49 -31.45 -20.87
CA THR A 399 -8.06 -30.71 -22.05
C THR A 399 -7.52 -29.37 -21.58
N LYS A 400 -6.22 -29.11 -21.81
CA LYS A 400 -5.66 -27.78 -21.60
C LYS A 400 -6.35 -26.83 -22.57
N THR A 401 -7.33 -26.07 -22.07
CA THR A 401 -7.95 -24.97 -22.80
C THR A 401 -6.88 -23.91 -23.03
N VAL A 402 -6.19 -24.00 -24.16
CA VAL A 402 -5.22 -23.00 -24.60
C VAL A 402 -5.97 -21.68 -24.70
N ALA A 403 -5.54 -20.68 -23.93
CA ALA A 403 -6.15 -19.37 -23.95
C ALA A 403 -6.16 -18.80 -25.39
N PRO A 404 -7.21 -18.07 -25.81
CA PRO A 404 -7.20 -17.40 -27.11
C PRO A 404 -5.94 -16.55 -27.25
N PRO A 405 -5.24 -16.60 -28.40
CA PRO A 405 -4.02 -15.81 -28.58
C PRO A 405 -4.32 -14.31 -28.38
N PRO A 406 -3.39 -13.55 -27.78
CA PRO A 406 -3.58 -12.12 -27.57
C PRO A 406 -3.81 -11.41 -28.91
N ARG A 407 -4.72 -10.43 -28.92
CA ARG A 407 -4.99 -9.62 -30.11
C ARG A 407 -3.72 -8.88 -30.54
N PRO A 408 -3.46 -8.76 -31.87
CA PRO A 408 -2.30 -8.04 -32.40
C PRO A 408 -2.10 -6.65 -31.77
N GLY A 409 -0.83 -6.25 -31.70
CA GLY A 409 -0.43 -4.97 -31.14
C GLY A 409 -0.97 -3.76 -31.90
N VAL A 410 -1.18 -2.65 -31.19
CA VAL A 410 -1.67 -1.42 -31.80
C VAL A 410 -0.49 -0.62 -32.37
N SER A 411 -0.28 -0.73 -33.68
CA SER A 411 0.71 0.10 -34.39
C SER A 411 0.26 1.56 -34.46
N GLY A 412 0.85 2.43 -33.63
CA GLY A 412 0.53 3.85 -33.59
C GLY A 412 1.46 4.64 -32.65
N PRO A 413 1.28 5.96 -32.55
CA PRO A 413 2.00 6.81 -31.59
C PRO A 413 1.70 6.40 -30.14
N LYS A 414 2.76 6.30 -29.32
CA LYS A 414 2.69 5.79 -27.93
C LYS A 414 2.20 6.80 -26.90
N LYS A 415 2.50 8.08 -27.12
CA LYS A 415 2.34 9.18 -26.16
C LYS A 415 0.87 9.48 -25.89
N GLY A 416 0.43 9.34 -24.64
CA GLY A 416 -0.92 9.66 -24.19
C GLY A 416 -0.95 10.31 -22.82
N VAL A 417 -2.13 10.46 -22.20
CA VAL A 417 -2.22 11.15 -20.91
C VAL A 417 -3.37 10.64 -20.03
N ALA A 418 -3.13 10.56 -18.72
CA ALA A 418 -4.15 10.33 -17.71
C ALA A 418 -4.79 11.68 -17.34
N ALA A 419 -6.10 11.82 -17.48
CA ALA A 419 -6.73 13.14 -17.58
C ALA A 419 -7.95 13.31 -16.66
N TRP A 420 -7.91 14.32 -15.79
CA TRP A 420 -9.08 14.76 -15.00
C TRP A 420 -9.82 15.90 -15.69
N SER A 421 -11.13 15.96 -15.47
CA SER A 421 -11.95 17.10 -15.92
C SER A 421 -11.50 18.40 -15.24
N ALA A 422 -11.15 19.40 -16.05
CA ALA A 422 -10.71 20.71 -15.60
C ALA A 422 -11.18 21.81 -16.58
N PRO A 423 -11.30 23.07 -16.14
CA PRO A 423 -11.57 24.19 -17.04
C PRO A 423 -10.52 24.25 -18.17
N GLY A 424 -10.98 24.22 -19.43
CA GLY A 424 -10.11 24.20 -20.60
C GLY A 424 -9.61 22.81 -21.03
N PHE A 425 -10.21 21.71 -20.53
CA PHE A 425 -9.83 20.32 -20.82
C PHE A 425 -9.48 20.04 -22.30
N ASP A 426 -10.41 20.28 -23.23
CA ASP A 426 -10.21 20.01 -24.67
C ASP A 426 -9.01 20.77 -25.26
N SER A 427 -8.76 21.99 -24.76
CA SER A 427 -7.60 22.82 -25.17
C SER A 427 -6.30 22.25 -24.62
N ALA A 428 -6.24 21.91 -23.32
CA ALA A 428 -5.08 21.27 -22.70
C ALA A 428 -4.76 19.91 -23.35
N LEU A 429 -5.79 19.10 -23.61
CA LEU A 429 -5.67 17.80 -24.26
C LEU A 429 -5.08 17.95 -25.67
N THR A 430 -5.60 18.90 -26.46
CA THR A 430 -5.05 19.22 -27.80
C THR A 430 -3.60 19.71 -27.71
N SER A 431 -3.30 20.65 -26.81
CA SER A 431 -1.96 21.23 -26.63
C SER A 431 -0.92 20.21 -26.14
N SER A 432 -1.32 19.19 -25.37
CA SER A 432 -0.41 18.13 -24.90
C SER A 432 0.22 17.29 -26.02
N LYS A 433 -0.39 17.30 -27.22
CA LYS A 433 -0.06 16.41 -28.35
C LYS A 433 -0.09 14.91 -27.97
N ALA A 434 -0.88 14.55 -26.95
CA ALA A 434 -1.26 13.17 -26.68
C ALA A 434 -2.03 12.60 -27.90
N SER A 435 -1.76 11.35 -28.26
CA SER A 435 -2.47 10.63 -29.34
C SER A 435 -3.64 9.78 -28.81
N TRP A 436 -3.63 9.48 -27.53
CA TRP A 436 -4.69 8.77 -26.79
C TRP A 436 -4.80 9.32 -25.37
N TYR A 437 -5.94 9.12 -24.72
CA TYR A 437 -6.12 9.47 -23.30
C TYR A 437 -7.10 8.53 -22.60
N TYR A 438 -7.10 8.56 -21.27
CA TYR A 438 -8.16 7.97 -20.45
C TYR A 438 -8.40 8.83 -19.19
N ASP A 439 -9.54 8.61 -18.55
CA ASP A 439 -10.04 9.40 -17.42
C ASP A 439 -10.63 8.52 -16.30
N TRP A 440 -10.12 7.30 -16.17
CA TRP A 440 -10.61 6.25 -15.25
C TRP A 440 -12.08 5.83 -15.44
N SER A 441 -12.75 6.32 -16.49
CA SER A 441 -14.19 6.14 -16.71
C SER A 441 -14.50 5.24 -17.93
N PRO A 442 -15.77 4.78 -18.08
CA PRO A 442 -16.20 4.02 -19.26
C PRO A 442 -16.54 4.90 -20.47
N SER A 443 -16.46 6.24 -20.37
CA SER A 443 -17.09 7.16 -21.32
C SER A 443 -16.35 8.49 -21.45
N ARG A 444 -15.90 8.82 -22.66
CA ARG A 444 -15.19 10.06 -23.01
C ARG A 444 -15.85 11.33 -22.44
N MET A 445 -15.06 12.23 -21.86
CA MET A 445 -15.54 13.54 -21.41
C MET A 445 -15.34 14.68 -22.43
N ASP A 446 -14.39 14.54 -23.36
CA ASP A 446 -14.06 15.59 -24.35
C ASP A 446 -15.19 15.85 -25.36
N GLN A 447 -15.19 17.05 -25.96
CA GLN A 447 -16.11 17.40 -27.05
C GLN A 447 -15.44 17.38 -28.44
N LEU A 448 -14.17 16.98 -28.53
CA LEU A 448 -13.37 16.89 -29.77
C LEU A 448 -13.82 15.74 -30.69
N GLY A 449 -14.46 14.71 -30.14
CA GLY A 449 -14.95 13.56 -30.91
C GLY A 449 -13.82 12.83 -31.65
N LYS A 450 -14.05 12.47 -32.91
CA LYS A 450 -13.04 11.83 -33.78
C LYS A 450 -11.92 12.75 -34.25
N ALA A 451 -11.96 14.05 -33.91
CA ALA A 451 -10.88 15.00 -34.21
C ALA A 451 -9.87 15.13 -33.06
N GLY A 452 -10.20 14.60 -31.87
CA GLY A 452 -9.29 14.50 -30.74
C GLY A 452 -8.53 13.16 -30.69
N PRO A 453 -7.69 12.96 -29.66
CA PRO A 453 -7.00 11.69 -29.41
C PRO A 453 -7.96 10.51 -29.14
N GLU A 454 -7.47 9.28 -29.30
CA GLU A 454 -8.26 8.06 -28.98
C GLU A 454 -8.60 8.04 -27.48
N PHE A 455 -9.89 8.07 -27.16
CA PHE A 455 -10.36 7.76 -25.82
C PHE A 455 -10.28 6.25 -25.56
N VAL A 456 -9.62 5.85 -24.47
CA VAL A 456 -9.55 4.45 -24.03
C VAL A 456 -10.38 4.29 -22.75
N PRO A 457 -11.56 3.66 -22.79
CA PRO A 457 -12.37 3.41 -21.59
C PRO A 457 -11.68 2.47 -20.58
N MET A 458 -12.05 2.62 -19.31
CA MET A 458 -11.62 1.79 -18.18
C MET A 458 -12.82 1.22 -17.42
N ILE A 459 -12.70 -0.03 -16.96
CA ILE A 459 -13.62 -0.61 -15.95
C ILE A 459 -12.93 -0.55 -14.60
N TRP A 460 -13.01 0.60 -13.93
CA TRP A 460 -12.17 0.95 -12.77
C TRP A 460 -12.18 -0.09 -11.65
N GLY A 461 -13.33 -0.68 -11.29
CA GLY A 461 -13.41 -1.70 -10.24
C GLY A 461 -14.65 -2.59 -10.33
N ALA A 462 -14.81 -3.48 -9.35
CA ALA A 462 -15.87 -4.50 -9.34
C ALA A 462 -17.29 -3.91 -9.48
N LYS A 463 -17.53 -2.72 -8.94
CA LYS A 463 -18.82 -1.99 -9.02
C LYS A 463 -19.15 -1.49 -10.44
N ASN A 464 -18.16 -1.41 -11.32
CA ASN A 464 -18.28 -0.96 -12.71
C ASN A 464 -18.40 -2.15 -13.70
N ALA A 465 -18.28 -3.40 -13.22
CA ALA A 465 -18.37 -4.61 -14.04
C ALA A 465 -19.82 -5.08 -14.25
N ASP A 466 -20.71 -4.14 -14.59
CA ASP A 466 -22.10 -4.38 -14.95
C ASP A 466 -22.32 -4.25 -16.48
N SER A 467 -23.43 -4.79 -16.98
CA SER A 467 -23.73 -4.85 -18.41
C SER A 467 -23.90 -3.48 -19.08
N THR A 468 -24.39 -2.48 -18.35
CA THR A 468 -24.62 -1.12 -18.88
C THR A 468 -23.29 -0.40 -19.03
N THR A 469 -22.47 -0.40 -17.98
CA THR A 469 -21.12 0.20 -18.01
C THR A 469 -20.23 -0.46 -19.07
N LEU A 470 -20.28 -1.78 -19.21
CA LEU A 470 -19.55 -2.53 -20.24
C LEU A 470 -20.06 -2.24 -21.67
N ALA A 471 -21.37 -1.98 -21.86
CA ALA A 471 -21.92 -1.54 -23.14
C ALA A 471 -21.48 -0.11 -23.50
N THR A 472 -21.49 0.80 -22.52
CA THR A 472 -20.97 2.17 -22.68
C THR A 472 -19.50 2.14 -23.10
N ALA A 473 -18.65 1.40 -22.38
CA ALA A 473 -17.24 1.23 -22.72
C ALA A 473 -17.05 0.66 -24.14
N ARG A 474 -17.83 -0.37 -24.52
CA ARG A 474 -17.81 -0.96 -25.87
C ARG A 474 -18.19 0.05 -26.98
N SER A 475 -18.97 1.08 -26.67
CA SER A 475 -19.33 2.15 -27.61
C SER A 475 -18.31 3.30 -27.66
N ALA A 476 -17.46 3.43 -26.64
CA ALA A 476 -16.61 4.61 -26.44
C ALA A 476 -15.22 4.50 -27.09
N GLY A 477 -14.68 3.29 -27.28
CA GLY A 477 -13.33 3.09 -27.83
C GLY A 477 -13.04 1.66 -28.31
N THR A 478 -11.85 1.47 -28.88
CA THR A 478 -11.39 0.19 -29.48
C THR A 478 -10.63 -0.73 -28.51
N THR A 479 -10.12 -0.16 -27.42
CA THR A 479 -9.35 -0.84 -26.37
C THR A 479 -10.01 -0.60 -25.01
N LEU A 480 -9.83 -1.52 -24.06
CA LEU A 480 -10.38 -1.48 -22.72
C LEU A 480 -9.27 -1.68 -21.69
N LEU A 481 -9.20 -0.78 -20.70
CA LEU A 481 -8.36 -0.95 -19.51
C LEU A 481 -9.13 -1.72 -18.43
N GLY A 482 -8.42 -2.61 -17.73
CA GLY A 482 -8.96 -3.39 -16.61
C GLY A 482 -9.12 -2.58 -15.31
N PHE A 483 -9.21 -3.29 -14.18
CA PHE A 483 -9.38 -2.69 -12.87
C PHE A 483 -8.15 -1.87 -12.43
N ASN A 484 -8.39 -0.79 -11.70
CA ASN A 484 -7.39 0.20 -11.28
C ASN A 484 -6.88 -0.07 -9.88
N GLU A 485 -5.59 -0.39 -9.75
CA GLU A 485 -4.89 -0.65 -8.48
C GLU A 485 -5.67 -1.59 -7.55
N PRO A 486 -6.06 -2.80 -8.01
CA PRO A 486 -6.83 -3.75 -7.21
C PRO A 486 -6.08 -4.27 -5.99
N ASP A 487 -4.75 -4.15 -6.01
CA ASP A 487 -3.81 -4.39 -4.92
C ASP A 487 -3.82 -3.29 -3.83
N MET A 488 -4.49 -2.15 -4.06
CA MET A 488 -4.61 -1.07 -3.08
C MET A 488 -6.01 -0.95 -2.47
N GLY A 489 -6.06 -1.02 -1.13
CA GLY A 489 -7.31 -0.92 -0.35
C GLY A 489 -8.06 0.41 -0.47
N SER A 490 -7.39 1.48 -0.92
CA SER A 490 -7.96 2.81 -1.19
C SER A 490 -8.43 3.02 -2.63
N GLN A 491 -8.24 2.03 -3.50
CA GLN A 491 -8.54 2.08 -4.93
C GLN A 491 -9.64 1.05 -5.23
N SER A 492 -9.55 0.28 -6.33
CA SER A 492 -10.60 -0.69 -6.67
C SER A 492 -10.72 -1.83 -5.66
N ASN A 493 -9.65 -2.13 -4.90
CA ASN A 493 -9.62 -3.03 -3.74
C ASN A 493 -10.29 -4.39 -4.02
N MET A 494 -9.62 -5.22 -4.83
CA MET A 494 -10.16 -6.48 -5.33
C MET A 494 -9.18 -7.62 -5.10
N THR A 495 -9.68 -8.74 -4.57
CA THR A 495 -8.92 -9.98 -4.59
C THR A 495 -8.72 -10.47 -6.03
N VAL A 496 -7.63 -11.22 -6.26
CA VAL A 496 -7.34 -11.85 -7.55
C VAL A 496 -8.52 -12.74 -8.02
N ALA A 497 -9.15 -13.46 -7.09
CA ALA A 497 -10.34 -14.26 -7.37
C ALA A 497 -11.50 -13.42 -7.92
N GLN A 498 -11.88 -12.33 -7.25
CA GLN A 498 -12.95 -11.42 -7.72
C GLN A 498 -12.64 -10.81 -9.10
N ALA A 499 -11.38 -10.45 -9.36
CA ALA A 499 -10.97 -9.94 -10.67
C ALA A 499 -11.11 -11.00 -11.77
N LEU A 500 -10.71 -12.24 -11.50
CA LEU A 500 -10.87 -13.37 -12.43
C LEU A 500 -12.34 -13.76 -12.63
N ASP A 501 -13.17 -13.75 -11.60
CA ASP A 501 -14.60 -14.09 -11.68
C ASP A 501 -15.41 -13.06 -12.47
N LEU A 502 -14.97 -11.79 -12.48
CA LEU A 502 -15.54 -10.74 -13.31
C LEU A 502 -14.95 -10.68 -14.72
N TRP A 503 -13.77 -11.27 -14.96
CA TRP A 503 -13.04 -11.16 -16.22
C TRP A 503 -13.81 -11.59 -17.48
N PRO A 504 -14.63 -12.67 -17.47
CA PRO A 504 -15.44 -13.05 -18.62
C PRO A 504 -16.36 -11.93 -19.13
N LYS A 505 -16.85 -11.06 -18.24
CA LYS A 505 -17.69 -9.91 -18.62
C LYS A 505 -16.90 -8.88 -19.42
N LEU A 506 -15.66 -8.59 -18.99
CA LEU A 506 -14.76 -7.67 -19.69
C LEU A 506 -14.33 -8.27 -21.04
N GLN A 507 -14.00 -9.56 -21.09
CA GLN A 507 -13.70 -10.27 -22.34
C GLN A 507 -14.87 -10.24 -23.34
N ALA A 508 -16.12 -10.34 -22.86
CA ALA A 508 -17.34 -10.35 -23.68
C ALA A 508 -17.64 -9.00 -24.39
N THR A 509 -17.00 -7.90 -23.97
CA THR A 509 -17.00 -6.63 -24.75
C THR A 509 -16.38 -6.81 -26.14
N GLY A 510 -15.53 -7.83 -26.32
CA GLY A 510 -14.83 -8.12 -27.57
C GLY A 510 -13.65 -7.17 -27.85
N LEU A 511 -13.51 -6.06 -27.11
CA LEU A 511 -12.43 -5.09 -27.25
C LEU A 511 -11.04 -5.72 -27.01
N ARG A 512 -9.97 -5.02 -27.43
CA ARG A 512 -8.62 -5.35 -26.96
C ARG A 512 -8.54 -5.03 -25.47
N LEU A 513 -8.07 -5.96 -24.65
CA LEU A 513 -8.23 -5.92 -23.20
C LEU A 513 -6.88 -5.99 -22.50
N GLY A 514 -6.50 -4.90 -21.85
CA GLY A 514 -5.34 -4.86 -20.97
C GLY A 514 -5.62 -5.61 -19.66
N SER A 515 -4.58 -5.95 -18.91
CA SER A 515 -4.72 -6.47 -17.54
C SER A 515 -5.39 -5.44 -16.60
N PRO A 516 -5.71 -5.82 -15.36
CA PRO A 516 -5.77 -4.86 -14.26
C PRO A 516 -4.40 -4.18 -14.08
N ALA A 517 -4.41 -2.89 -13.76
CA ALA A 517 -3.20 -2.11 -13.53
C ALA A 517 -2.88 -2.15 -12.04
N VAL A 518 -1.80 -2.85 -11.65
CA VAL A 518 -1.36 -2.86 -10.24
C VAL A 518 -0.51 -1.64 -9.91
N ALA A 519 -0.64 -1.15 -8.69
CA ALA A 519 0.04 0.08 -8.23
C ALA A 519 1.57 -0.08 -8.18
N ALA A 520 2.04 -1.28 -7.84
CA ALA A 520 3.45 -1.60 -7.74
C ALA A 520 3.74 -3.10 -7.97
N ASN A 521 5.02 -3.45 -8.04
CA ASN A 521 5.50 -4.84 -7.95
C ASN A 521 4.94 -5.80 -9.05
N ALA A 522 4.55 -5.28 -10.22
CA ALA A 522 3.95 -6.07 -11.31
C ALA A 522 4.77 -7.31 -11.76
N ALA A 523 6.10 -7.26 -11.65
CA ALA A 523 7.00 -8.38 -11.99
C ALA A 523 7.25 -9.37 -10.84
N THR A 524 6.76 -9.12 -9.62
CA THR A 524 7.10 -9.93 -8.43
C THR A 524 6.41 -11.31 -8.48
N PRO A 525 7.17 -12.42 -8.41
CA PRO A 525 6.60 -13.77 -8.35
C PRO A 525 5.68 -13.93 -7.12
N GLY A 526 4.48 -14.46 -7.32
CA GLY A 526 3.44 -14.56 -6.29
C GLY A 526 2.75 -13.24 -5.94
N GLY A 527 3.10 -12.11 -6.58
CA GLY A 527 2.39 -10.84 -6.44
C GLY A 527 1.00 -10.85 -7.08
N TRP A 528 0.21 -9.80 -6.85
CA TRP A 528 -1.19 -9.72 -7.31
C TRP A 528 -1.34 -9.98 -8.82
N LEU A 529 -0.55 -9.28 -9.66
CA LEU A 529 -0.60 -9.46 -11.11
C LEU A 529 -0.14 -10.86 -11.54
N ASP A 530 0.86 -11.44 -10.86
CA ASP A 530 1.38 -12.77 -11.19
C ASP A 530 0.34 -13.86 -10.93
N GLN A 531 -0.33 -13.80 -9.77
CA GLN A 531 -1.46 -14.67 -9.44
C GLN A 531 -2.62 -14.48 -10.43
N PHE A 532 -2.92 -13.24 -10.81
CA PHE A 532 -3.96 -12.94 -11.81
C PHE A 532 -3.61 -13.51 -13.18
N MET A 533 -2.39 -13.30 -13.69
CA MET A 533 -1.96 -13.80 -15.00
C MET A 533 -1.91 -15.35 -15.03
N ALA A 534 -1.44 -15.98 -13.96
CA ALA A 534 -1.47 -17.43 -13.81
C ALA A 534 -2.90 -17.98 -13.75
N GLY A 535 -3.80 -17.34 -12.99
CA GLY A 535 -5.20 -17.71 -12.90
C GLY A 535 -5.98 -17.49 -14.20
N ALA A 536 -5.68 -16.41 -14.94
CA ALA A 536 -6.23 -16.14 -16.26
C ALA A 536 -5.80 -17.21 -17.27
N ALA A 537 -4.51 -17.54 -17.32
CA ALA A 537 -3.99 -18.61 -18.17
C ALA A 537 -4.61 -19.98 -17.83
N ALA A 538 -4.73 -20.31 -16.53
CA ALA A 538 -5.35 -21.55 -16.07
C ALA A 538 -6.86 -21.66 -16.42
N ARG A 539 -7.57 -20.53 -16.46
CA ARG A 539 -8.99 -20.44 -16.85
C ARG A 539 -9.21 -20.28 -18.37
N GLY A 540 -8.14 -20.25 -19.18
CA GLY A 540 -8.21 -20.04 -20.63
C GLY A 540 -8.63 -18.62 -21.04
N TYR A 541 -8.42 -17.63 -20.17
CA TYR A 541 -8.81 -16.24 -20.38
C TYR A 541 -7.80 -15.47 -21.25
N ARG A 542 -8.31 -14.49 -22.00
CA ARG A 542 -7.53 -13.57 -22.83
C ARG A 542 -7.12 -12.34 -22.01
N VAL A 543 -5.85 -11.98 -22.12
CA VAL A 543 -5.25 -10.69 -21.74
C VAL A 543 -4.32 -10.32 -22.90
N ASP A 544 -4.51 -9.14 -23.50
CA ASP A 544 -3.81 -8.78 -24.75
C ASP A 544 -2.52 -7.98 -24.52
N PHE A 545 -2.45 -7.26 -23.39
CA PHE A 545 -1.30 -6.45 -22.96
C PHE A 545 -1.34 -6.26 -21.44
N ILE A 546 -0.21 -5.94 -20.84
CA ILE A 546 -0.09 -5.64 -19.41
C ILE A 546 -0.20 -4.12 -19.20
N THR A 547 -1.03 -3.70 -18.25
CA THR A 547 -1.14 -2.31 -17.76
C THR A 547 -0.36 -2.18 -16.45
N VAL A 548 0.44 -1.13 -16.30
CA VAL A 548 1.23 -0.88 -15.08
C VAL A 548 1.27 0.59 -14.69
N HIS A 549 1.30 0.84 -13.38
CA HIS A 549 1.63 2.14 -12.82
C HIS A 549 3.08 2.13 -12.31
N TRP A 550 3.73 3.30 -12.29
CA TRP A 550 5.05 3.49 -11.69
C TRP A 550 5.25 4.91 -11.19
N TYR A 551 5.61 5.05 -9.91
CA TYR A 551 5.88 6.34 -9.29
C TYR A 551 7.27 6.34 -8.64
N GLY A 552 8.14 7.24 -9.11
CA GLY A 552 9.54 7.29 -8.67
C GLY A 552 9.76 8.20 -7.46
N SER A 553 10.26 7.63 -6.36
CA SER A 553 10.71 8.40 -5.18
C SER A 553 12.18 8.86 -5.25
N ASP A 554 12.97 8.36 -6.20
CA ASP A 554 14.28 8.94 -6.56
C ASP A 554 14.09 10.11 -7.53
N PHE A 555 14.26 11.35 -7.03
CA PHE A 555 14.01 12.57 -7.78
C PHE A 555 15.14 12.99 -8.76
N ARG A 556 16.08 12.08 -9.06
CA ARG A 556 17.16 12.29 -10.04
C ARG A 556 16.72 11.71 -11.40
N PRO A 557 16.51 12.52 -12.45
CA PRO A 557 15.89 12.05 -13.70
C PRO A 557 16.53 10.81 -14.35
N GLY A 558 17.85 10.78 -14.52
CA GLY A 558 18.55 9.63 -15.11
C GLY A 558 18.34 8.32 -14.32
N PRO A 559 18.74 8.26 -13.03
CA PRO A 559 18.48 7.11 -12.17
C PRO A 559 17.01 6.67 -12.13
N ALA A 560 16.07 7.62 -12.16
CA ALA A 560 14.64 7.32 -12.21
C ALA A 560 14.20 6.68 -13.53
N VAL A 561 14.73 7.14 -14.68
CA VAL A 561 14.48 6.53 -15.99
C VAL A 561 15.06 5.12 -16.07
N ASP A 562 16.23 4.87 -15.48
CA ASP A 562 16.83 3.53 -15.41
C ASP A 562 16.04 2.59 -14.49
N GLN A 563 15.49 3.09 -13.38
CA GLN A 563 14.59 2.35 -12.50
C GLN A 563 13.29 1.96 -13.22
N LEU A 564 12.64 2.91 -13.92
CA LEU A 564 11.46 2.65 -14.74
C LEU A 564 11.75 1.65 -15.86
N ARG A 565 12.85 1.83 -16.62
CA ARG A 565 13.28 0.89 -17.67
C ARG A 565 13.46 -0.53 -17.10
N SER A 566 14.12 -0.66 -15.95
CA SER A 566 14.37 -1.94 -15.29
C SER A 566 13.08 -2.63 -14.84
N TYR A 567 12.11 -1.87 -14.34
CA TYR A 567 10.78 -2.38 -13.97
C TYR A 567 10.04 -2.93 -15.20
N LEU A 568 9.95 -2.15 -16.28
CA LEU A 568 9.27 -2.55 -17.52
C LEU A 568 9.93 -3.77 -18.18
N GLN A 569 11.26 -3.84 -18.18
CA GLN A 569 12.00 -5.00 -18.67
C GLN A 569 11.64 -6.27 -17.88
N ALA A 570 11.64 -6.20 -16.54
CA ALA A 570 11.29 -7.35 -15.69
C ALA A 570 9.82 -7.82 -15.86
N ILE A 571 8.91 -6.92 -16.19
CA ILE A 571 7.50 -7.25 -16.53
C ILE A 571 7.45 -7.98 -17.88
N HIS A 572 8.14 -7.45 -18.90
CA HIS A 572 8.17 -8.05 -20.24
C HIS A 572 8.83 -9.43 -20.24
N ASP A 573 9.93 -9.59 -19.51
CA ASP A 573 10.66 -10.86 -19.41
C ASP A 573 9.91 -11.91 -18.57
N ARG A 574 8.88 -11.50 -17.83
CA ARG A 574 7.99 -12.41 -17.09
C ARG A 574 6.77 -12.86 -17.89
N TYR A 575 6.10 -11.93 -18.59
CA TYR A 575 4.79 -12.21 -19.21
C TYR A 575 4.83 -12.28 -20.75
N HIS A 576 5.89 -11.80 -21.40
CA HIS A 576 6.07 -11.77 -22.86
C HIS A 576 4.87 -11.17 -23.64
N LEU A 577 4.19 -10.21 -23.02
CA LEU A 577 3.10 -9.43 -23.60
C LEU A 577 3.53 -7.96 -23.75
N PRO A 578 2.91 -7.20 -24.67
CA PRO A 578 3.10 -5.75 -24.77
C PRO A 578 2.73 -5.05 -23.46
N ILE A 579 3.36 -3.90 -23.18
CA ILE A 579 3.15 -3.12 -21.96
C ILE A 579 2.56 -1.74 -22.30
N TRP A 580 1.56 -1.33 -21.52
CA TRP A 580 1.05 0.03 -21.44
C TRP A 580 1.36 0.60 -20.06
N VAL A 581 2.09 1.71 -20.01
CA VAL A 581 2.35 2.44 -18.76
C VAL A 581 1.20 3.44 -18.58
N THR A 582 0.14 3.04 -17.85
CA THR A 582 -1.10 3.85 -17.76
C THR A 582 -0.96 5.05 -16.83
N GLU A 583 -0.11 4.96 -15.81
CA GLU A 583 0.24 6.09 -14.96
C GLU A 583 1.74 6.09 -14.67
N TYR A 584 2.40 7.22 -14.88
CA TYR A 584 3.72 7.45 -14.29
C TYR A 584 4.04 8.94 -14.06
N ALA A 585 4.87 9.18 -13.04
CA ALA A 585 5.49 10.46 -12.70
C ALA A 585 6.59 10.26 -11.63
N LEU A 586 7.33 11.31 -11.25
CA LEU A 586 8.09 11.31 -9.99
C LEU A 586 7.19 11.81 -8.86
N ILE A 587 6.85 10.89 -7.96
CA ILE A 587 6.11 11.13 -6.72
C ILE A 587 6.70 10.21 -5.65
N SER A 588 7.12 10.80 -4.52
CA SER A 588 7.34 10.03 -3.30
C SER A 588 6.06 10.08 -2.49
N PHE A 589 5.57 8.91 -2.03
CA PHE A 589 4.43 8.84 -1.10
C PHE A 589 4.87 8.75 0.36
N SER A 590 6.18 8.84 0.65
CA SER A 590 6.73 8.69 2.00
C SER A 590 6.33 9.87 2.90
N GLY A 591 5.33 9.64 3.76
CA GLY A 591 4.74 10.68 4.62
C GLY A 591 3.71 11.56 3.91
N GLY A 592 3.18 11.13 2.76
CA GLY A 592 2.27 11.90 1.89
C GLY A 592 2.90 12.23 0.54
N SER A 593 2.12 12.79 -0.39
CA SER A 593 2.57 13.07 -1.76
C SER A 593 3.60 14.21 -1.81
N GLN A 594 4.86 13.84 -1.99
CA GLN A 594 6.00 14.71 -2.25
C GLN A 594 6.34 14.69 -3.74
N TYR A 595 6.82 15.83 -4.25
CA TYR A 595 7.16 16.01 -5.66
C TYR A 595 8.58 16.62 -5.77
N PRO A 596 9.31 16.34 -6.86
CA PRO A 596 10.58 16.99 -7.17
C PRO A 596 10.39 18.47 -7.53
N ALA A 597 11.50 19.19 -7.76
CA ALA A 597 11.42 20.52 -8.35
C ALA A 597 10.87 20.47 -9.80
N PRO A 598 10.18 21.50 -10.31
CA PRO A 598 9.52 21.44 -11.62
C PRO A 598 10.46 21.23 -12.82
N ASP A 599 11.71 21.66 -12.71
CA ASP A 599 12.77 21.44 -13.68
C ASP A 599 13.24 19.98 -13.69
N GLN A 600 13.36 19.34 -12.52
CA GLN A 600 13.63 17.90 -12.38
C GLN A 600 12.47 17.07 -12.94
N GLN A 601 11.22 17.47 -12.64
CA GLN A 601 10.01 16.83 -13.16
C GLN A 601 9.96 16.92 -14.70
N ALA A 602 10.24 18.09 -15.27
CA ALA A 602 10.28 18.31 -16.72
C ALA A 602 11.46 17.58 -17.40
N ALA A 603 12.64 17.54 -16.77
CA ALA A 603 13.77 16.76 -17.28
C ALA A 603 13.47 15.26 -17.29
N PHE A 604 12.76 14.75 -16.28
CA PHE A 604 12.27 13.37 -16.26
C PHE A 604 11.22 13.11 -17.34
N VAL A 605 10.29 14.04 -17.60
CA VAL A 605 9.33 13.94 -18.72
C VAL A 605 10.04 13.64 -20.04
N THR A 606 11.00 14.47 -20.45
CA THR A 606 11.67 14.29 -21.75
C THR A 606 12.56 13.04 -21.79
N GLN A 607 13.30 12.73 -20.71
CA GLN A 607 14.17 11.55 -20.67
C GLN A 607 13.37 10.24 -20.62
N SER A 608 12.24 10.22 -19.92
CA SER A 608 11.35 9.05 -19.85
C SER A 608 10.59 8.82 -21.16
N ALA A 609 10.06 9.87 -21.81
CA ALA A 609 9.38 9.74 -23.11
C ALA A 609 10.32 9.13 -24.16
N ALA A 610 11.51 9.71 -24.35
CA ALA A 610 12.52 9.17 -25.27
C ALA A 610 12.94 7.72 -24.94
N MET A 611 12.97 7.36 -23.65
CA MET A 611 13.21 5.97 -23.23
C MET A 611 12.03 5.05 -23.59
N LEU A 612 10.80 5.44 -23.30
CA LEU A 612 9.59 4.64 -23.55
C LEU A 612 9.33 4.45 -25.04
N ASP A 613 9.63 5.44 -25.87
CA ASP A 613 9.59 5.29 -27.33
C ASP A 613 10.67 4.34 -27.86
N SER A 614 11.86 4.31 -27.25
CA SER A 614 12.93 3.35 -27.61
C SER A 614 12.62 1.87 -27.31
N LEU A 615 11.68 1.57 -26.40
CA LEU A 615 11.37 0.19 -25.99
C LEU A 615 10.32 -0.45 -26.91
N PRO A 616 10.65 -1.51 -27.69
CA PRO A 616 9.72 -2.09 -28.67
C PRO A 616 8.54 -2.84 -28.05
N TYR A 617 8.66 -3.27 -26.79
CA TYR A 617 7.58 -3.91 -26.03
C TYR A 617 6.66 -2.93 -25.30
N VAL A 618 7.03 -1.65 -25.21
CA VAL A 618 6.12 -0.59 -24.74
C VAL A 618 5.32 -0.11 -25.94
N GLU A 619 4.02 -0.35 -25.93
CA GLU A 619 3.09 0.14 -26.97
C GLU A 619 2.62 1.56 -26.68
N ARG A 620 2.35 1.89 -25.40
CA ARG A 620 1.79 3.17 -24.98
C ARG A 620 2.25 3.58 -23.60
N TYR A 621 2.28 4.90 -23.36
CA TYR A 621 2.53 5.48 -22.05
C TYR A 621 1.67 6.72 -21.83
N ALA A 622 1.21 6.93 -20.59
CA ALA A 622 0.39 8.06 -20.19
C ALA A 622 0.96 8.72 -18.93
N TRP A 623 1.28 10.02 -19.04
CA TRP A 623 1.72 10.81 -17.89
C TRP A 623 0.56 11.09 -16.94
N PHE A 624 0.86 11.10 -15.63
CA PHE A 624 -0.09 11.40 -14.55
C PHE A 624 0.15 12.83 -14.00
N GLY A 625 -0.56 13.87 -14.43
CA GLY A 625 -1.69 13.86 -15.36
C GLY A 625 -1.91 15.21 -16.06
N LEU A 626 -2.92 15.27 -16.93
CA LEU A 626 -3.11 16.38 -17.87
C LEU A 626 -3.26 17.75 -17.20
N ALA A 627 -4.20 17.90 -16.26
CA ALA A 627 -4.52 19.19 -15.68
C ALA A 627 -5.01 19.07 -14.23
N ALA A 628 -4.63 20.04 -13.39
CA ALA A 628 -5.13 20.16 -12.03
C ALA A 628 -6.19 21.28 -11.92
N SER A 629 -7.31 20.97 -11.28
CA SER A 629 -8.27 21.97 -10.81
C SER A 629 -7.70 22.76 -9.63
N SER A 630 -8.19 23.99 -9.43
CA SER A 630 -7.76 24.87 -8.34
C SER A 630 -8.04 24.24 -6.96
N GLY A 631 -7.00 23.73 -6.31
CA GLY A 631 -7.08 23.04 -5.02
C GLY A 631 -6.63 21.57 -5.04
N SER A 632 -6.42 20.97 -6.22
CA SER A 632 -5.77 19.66 -6.35
C SER A 632 -4.24 19.79 -6.41
N SER A 633 -3.52 18.70 -6.11
CA SER A 633 -2.05 18.72 -5.98
C SER A 633 -1.35 19.00 -7.32
N THR A 634 -0.53 20.06 -7.35
CA THR A 634 0.00 20.67 -8.58
C THR A 634 1.27 20.03 -9.13
N GLY A 635 1.91 19.11 -8.39
CA GLY A 635 3.31 18.71 -8.61
C GLY A 635 3.63 17.95 -9.90
N THR A 636 2.63 17.45 -10.62
CA THR A 636 2.79 16.73 -11.89
C THR A 636 1.93 17.24 -13.04
N ALA A 637 1.06 18.24 -12.81
CA ALA A 637 0.09 18.66 -13.82
C ALA A 637 0.78 19.25 -15.06
N LEU A 638 0.42 18.79 -16.25
CA LEU A 638 0.94 19.38 -17.51
C LEU A 638 0.38 20.79 -17.75
N PHE A 639 -0.88 21.03 -17.37
CA PHE A 639 -1.54 22.32 -17.46
C PHE A 639 -2.15 22.75 -16.12
N GLN A 640 -2.05 24.04 -15.81
CA GLN A 640 -2.65 24.64 -14.62
C GLN A 640 -3.31 25.97 -15.01
N ASN A 641 -4.58 26.15 -14.65
CA ASN A 641 -5.38 27.36 -14.96
C ASN A 641 -5.38 27.74 -16.46
N GLY A 642 -5.26 26.75 -17.36
CA GLY A 642 -5.19 26.94 -18.82
C GLY A 642 -3.80 27.23 -19.39
N ALA A 643 -2.77 27.41 -18.56
CA ALA A 643 -1.38 27.59 -18.99
C ALA A 643 -0.59 26.27 -18.86
N ALA A 644 0.40 26.06 -19.74
CA ALA A 644 1.34 24.93 -19.63
C ALA A 644 2.32 25.15 -18.46
N THR A 645 2.59 24.09 -17.71
CA THR A 645 3.67 24.06 -16.70
C THR A 645 5.01 23.72 -17.38
N PRO A 646 6.17 23.76 -16.67
CA PRO A 646 7.44 23.26 -17.22
C PRO A 646 7.33 21.81 -17.71
N MET A 647 6.56 20.97 -17.01
CA MET A 647 6.24 19.61 -17.42
C MET A 647 5.37 19.59 -18.69
N GLY A 648 4.37 20.46 -18.80
CA GLY A 648 3.55 20.60 -20.01
C GLY A 648 4.35 20.98 -21.25
N VAL A 649 5.25 21.96 -21.14
CA VAL A 649 6.15 22.35 -22.23
C VAL A 649 7.10 21.21 -22.62
N ALA A 650 7.67 20.50 -21.64
CA ALA A 650 8.49 19.32 -21.91
C ALA A 650 7.68 18.18 -22.57
N TYR A 651 6.43 17.97 -22.15
CA TYR A 651 5.55 16.91 -22.67
C TYR A 651 5.04 17.22 -24.08
N GLU A 652 4.79 18.48 -24.39
CA GLU A 652 4.44 18.95 -25.73
C GLU A 652 5.61 18.78 -26.71
N ALA A 653 6.85 18.97 -26.23
CA ALA A 653 8.08 18.91 -27.04
C ALA A 653 8.71 17.50 -27.16
N SER A 654 8.22 16.52 -26.40
CA SER A 654 8.65 15.11 -26.46
C SER A 654 7.87 14.32 -27.51
#